data_AF-A0A7C8UAZ9-F1
#
_entry.id   AF-A0A7C8UAZ9-F1
#
_cell.length_a   1.000
_cell.length_b   1.000
_cell.length_c   1.000
_cell.angle_alpha   90.00
_cell.angle_beta   90.00
_cell.angle_gamma   90.00
#
_symmetry.space_group_name_H-M   'P 1'
#
loop_
_entity.id
_entity.type
_entity.pdbx_description
1 polymer ?
#
loop_
_entity_poly.entity_id
_entity_poly.type
_entity_poly.pdbx_seq_one_letter_code
_entity_poly.pdbx_strand_id
1 'polypeptide(L)'
;MSDYASYTAFLDENFGTPEFIPPGDNNHYTLGRIGKHNVVIVVLPDGGFGLSSAAAVIKDVIRSFPNLRIGLMVGVGGGAPSRKNDIRLGDIVVSSPRDGHGGVFQYDFGKVTETADTEDGTSVQRFQETGFLAPPPVFLRTAVNGLGARYELQGHQIEEAIGSVLQRNRKLNRKYKRPQASSDRLYRSDVIHPSSGDDEEHCVKSCGNDASKLVVRPERDEDEDNPAIHYGLIASANCLMKNATVRDQIVAKKGVLCFEMEAAGLVNQFPCLVIRGICDYSDSHKNKEWQGYASMTAAAYAKDLLNEIAPSRVEAETRISEIPDILSSTFRLWGPVLGASLGNLTTKQHQAAIKAWLSPSDCSTNYNKAIRQRHKGTGSWLLESDNFDKWKTDRNSFLWLHGIMGCGKTILSSTVIESLSSCRPLVYFYFDITDGDKQTFDKMIRSLLGFSERKNVHFLVTSRSDKNDIESGIRKLAHADYALEIQSSLTTHDISAYIRWRVREDDGLERWRAYPDIQDEMEAELQRKSDGMFRWVACQLDAISSCLDLRQLRQTLRSLPKTLDETYARILHGIPEDYKESAIKILQFLTYSRRHLWIEEVIDVVAVDLDESPHFDPKYRMPNQNEILCYCSSLATTANVYTGRTQLQLAHASVKGYLMSNRLDDKIAPNFQIFHANASISKICLTYILHLDLPEPMNFDEGSSTQFLRAFPLASYSAMYWMEFATGVEAAD
;
A
#
# COMPACT_ATOMS: atom_id res chain seq x y z
N MET A 1 24.00 8.58 20.77
CA MET A 1 24.56 9.90 21.18
C MET A 1 26.05 10.20 20.88
N SER A 2 26.88 9.32 20.28
CA SER A 2 28.36 9.46 20.41
C SER A 2 29.13 10.27 19.37
N ASP A 3 28.57 10.63 18.22
CA ASP A 3 29.41 11.10 17.09
C ASP A 3 29.08 12.57 16.68
N TYR A 4 27.94 13.12 17.09
CA TYR A 4 27.55 14.50 16.74
C TYR A 4 28.55 15.57 17.20
N ALA A 5 29.20 15.33 18.35
CA ALA A 5 30.17 16.26 18.90
C ALA A 5 31.49 16.27 18.11
N SER A 6 31.87 15.20 17.39
CA SER A 6 33.06 15.24 16.53
C SER A 6 32.79 16.12 15.30
N TYR A 7 31.66 15.93 14.61
CA TYR A 7 31.33 16.73 13.42
C TYR A 7 31.20 18.23 13.71
N THR A 8 30.55 18.59 14.82
CA THR A 8 30.42 20.00 15.23
C THR A 8 31.75 20.63 15.65
N ALA A 9 32.71 19.84 16.13
CA ALA A 9 34.02 20.33 16.52
C ALA A 9 34.96 20.66 15.34
N PHE A 10 34.63 20.18 14.13
CA PHE A 10 35.38 20.46 12.90
C PHE A 10 34.93 21.73 12.16
N LEU A 11 33.84 22.38 12.59
CA LEU A 11 33.41 23.68 12.09
C LEU A 11 34.52 24.73 12.25
N ASP A 12 34.73 25.54 11.20
CA ASP A 12 35.61 26.71 11.27
C ASP A 12 34.94 27.84 12.04
N GLU A 13 33.64 28.04 11.79
CA GLU A 13 32.77 28.96 12.54
C GLU A 13 31.49 28.23 12.97
N ASN A 14 31.09 28.40 14.24
CA ASN A 14 29.86 27.83 14.78
C ASN A 14 28.85 28.97 15.00
N PHE A 15 27.72 28.92 14.30
CA PHE A 15 26.64 29.91 14.36
C PHE A 15 25.54 29.54 15.37
N GLY A 16 25.68 28.42 16.08
CA GLY A 16 24.72 27.96 17.07
C GLY A 16 23.53 27.22 16.47
N THR A 17 22.41 27.23 17.18
CA THR A 17 21.15 26.61 16.76
C THR A 17 20.27 27.62 16.01
N PRO A 18 19.44 27.19 15.04
CA PRO A 18 18.51 28.09 14.35
C PRO A 18 17.52 28.73 15.34
N GLU A 19 17.21 30.02 15.16
CA GLU A 19 16.21 30.74 15.97
C GLU A 19 14.77 30.29 15.69
N PHE A 20 14.53 29.80 14.47
CA PHE A 20 13.22 29.31 14.02
C PHE A 20 13.35 27.93 13.40
N ILE A 21 12.54 26.99 13.88
CA ILE A 21 12.33 25.67 13.30
C ILE A 21 10.82 25.53 13.01
N PRO A 22 10.41 25.14 11.79
CA PRO A 22 9.02 24.93 11.44
C PRO A 22 8.28 23.96 12.39
N PRO A 23 6.99 24.18 12.68
CA PRO A 23 6.21 23.26 13.49
C PRO A 23 6.24 21.82 12.94
N GLY A 24 6.49 20.87 13.84
CA GLY A 24 6.56 19.43 13.53
C GLY A 24 7.93 18.92 13.10
N ASP A 25 8.95 19.78 13.00
CA ASP A 25 10.35 19.34 12.92
C ASP A 25 10.92 19.25 14.35
N ASN A 26 11.24 18.03 14.79
CA ASN A 26 11.76 17.74 16.13
C ASN A 26 13.28 17.55 16.15
N ASN A 27 13.97 17.83 15.05
CA ASN A 27 15.40 17.59 14.92
C ASN A 27 16.20 18.68 15.63
N HIS A 28 17.41 18.32 16.04
CA HIS A 28 18.38 19.27 16.57
C HIS A 28 19.43 19.58 15.50
N TYR A 29 19.69 20.88 15.30
CA TYR A 29 20.57 21.40 14.27
C TYR A 29 21.69 22.26 14.86
N THR A 30 22.88 22.16 14.29
CA THR A 30 23.96 23.12 14.48
C THR A 30 24.27 23.77 13.13
N LEU A 31 24.22 25.09 13.09
CA LEU A 31 24.60 25.90 11.95
C LEU A 31 26.07 26.28 12.05
N GLY A 32 26.78 26.27 10.93
CA GLY A 32 28.18 26.68 10.92
C GLY A 32 28.76 26.90 9.54
N ARG A 33 30.07 27.03 9.48
CA ARG A 33 30.85 27.17 8.26
C ARG A 33 32.01 26.18 8.25
N ILE A 34 32.25 25.58 7.08
CA ILE A 34 33.48 24.83 6.77
C ILE A 34 34.04 25.38 5.46
N GLY A 35 35.26 25.89 5.49
CA GLY A 35 35.89 26.56 4.38
C GLY A 35 35.03 27.71 3.87
N LYS A 36 34.59 27.60 2.61
CA LYS A 36 33.74 28.62 1.94
C LYS A 36 32.24 28.27 1.94
N HIS A 37 31.84 27.20 2.63
CA HIS A 37 30.47 26.69 2.59
C HIS A 37 29.77 26.88 3.94
N ASN A 38 28.52 27.35 3.89
CA ASN A 38 27.63 27.30 5.05
C ASN A 38 27.08 25.88 5.17
N VAL A 39 27.15 25.32 6.37
CA VAL A 39 26.77 23.93 6.65
C VAL A 39 25.70 23.88 7.73
N VAL A 40 24.79 22.92 7.59
CA VAL A 40 23.81 22.55 8.60
C VAL A 40 24.12 21.12 9.00
N ILE A 41 24.42 20.90 10.28
CA ILE A 41 24.64 19.57 10.84
C ILE A 41 23.38 19.19 11.60
N VAL A 42 22.83 18.01 11.32
CA VAL A 42 21.65 17.47 11.99
C VAL A 42 22.02 16.18 12.74
N VAL A 43 21.37 15.93 13.86
CA VAL A 43 21.53 14.69 14.63
C VAL A 43 20.27 13.83 14.57
N LEU A 44 20.45 12.52 14.48
CA LEU A 44 19.35 11.57 14.63
C LEU A 44 18.86 11.53 16.09
N PRO A 45 17.56 11.32 16.35
CA PRO A 45 17.03 11.13 17.70
C PRO A 45 17.77 10.01 18.42
N ASP A 46 17.98 10.15 19.74
CA ASP A 46 18.63 9.10 20.51
C ASP A 46 17.78 7.81 20.51
N GLY A 47 18.40 6.67 20.23
CA GLY A 47 17.71 5.40 19.99
C GLY A 47 17.09 5.23 18.60
N GLY A 48 17.06 6.29 17.77
CA GLY A 48 16.55 6.26 16.39
C GLY A 48 17.65 5.95 15.37
N PHE A 49 18.18 4.72 15.36
CA PHE A 49 19.10 4.23 14.33
C PHE A 49 18.33 3.57 13.16
N GLY A 50 19.02 3.32 12.05
CA GLY A 50 18.46 2.61 10.91
C GLY A 50 17.96 3.55 9.80
N LEU A 51 17.55 2.95 8.68
CA LEU A 51 17.08 3.67 7.51
C LEU A 51 15.92 4.61 7.90
N SER A 52 14.86 4.07 8.52
CA SER A 52 13.61 4.79 8.85
C SER A 52 13.81 6.16 9.51
N SER A 53 14.70 6.19 10.51
CA SER A 53 15.02 7.41 11.25
C SER A 53 15.73 8.42 10.35
N ALA A 54 16.66 7.94 9.54
CA ALA A 54 17.49 8.81 8.71
C ALA A 54 16.70 9.55 7.62
N ALA A 55 15.73 8.92 6.94
CA ALA A 55 14.90 9.67 5.99
C ALA A 55 13.85 10.55 6.66
N ALA A 56 13.38 10.22 7.88
CA ALA A 56 12.50 11.12 8.64
C ALA A 56 13.21 12.46 8.90
N VAL A 57 14.46 12.39 9.37
CA VAL A 57 15.30 13.57 9.60
C VAL A 57 15.53 14.35 8.32
N ILE A 58 15.91 13.69 7.23
CA ILE A 58 16.16 14.37 5.95
C ILE A 58 14.92 15.07 5.40
N LYS A 59 13.73 14.46 5.52
CA LYS A 59 12.48 15.09 5.10
C LYS A 59 12.25 16.44 5.81
N ASP A 60 12.52 16.49 7.11
CA ASP A 60 12.39 17.72 7.89
C ASP A 60 13.52 18.72 7.59
N VAL A 61 14.75 18.25 7.41
CA VAL A 61 15.91 19.08 7.00
C VAL A 61 15.61 19.83 5.70
N ILE A 62 15.07 19.14 4.69
CA ILE A 62 14.74 19.74 3.38
C ILE A 62 13.65 20.81 3.53
N ARG A 63 12.66 20.57 4.41
CA ARG A 63 11.57 21.51 4.69
C ARG A 63 12.08 22.74 5.46
N SER A 64 12.96 22.54 6.42
CA SER A 64 13.50 23.61 7.29
C SER A 64 14.59 24.42 6.60
N PHE A 65 15.32 23.84 5.65
CA PHE A 65 16.41 24.48 4.92
C PHE A 65 16.25 24.30 3.39
N PRO A 66 15.35 25.04 2.74
CA PRO A 66 15.04 24.87 1.31
C PRO A 66 16.20 25.24 0.36
N ASN A 67 17.21 25.96 0.86
CA ASN A 67 18.39 26.33 0.07
C ASN A 67 19.46 25.23 -0.01
N LEU A 68 19.25 24.07 0.61
CA LEU A 68 20.19 22.95 0.52
C LEU A 68 20.26 22.40 -0.91
N ARG A 69 21.48 22.07 -1.34
CA ARG A 69 21.77 21.58 -2.71
C ARG A 69 22.48 20.23 -2.73
N ILE A 70 23.27 19.93 -1.70
CA ILE A 70 23.95 18.63 -1.54
C ILE A 70 23.97 18.16 -0.08
N GLY A 71 24.22 16.87 0.08
CA GLY A 71 24.43 16.22 1.38
C GLY A 71 25.78 15.53 1.52
N LEU A 72 26.29 15.48 2.75
CA LEU A 72 27.32 14.52 3.14
C LEU A 72 26.77 13.69 4.30
N MET A 73 26.89 12.37 4.19
CA MET A 73 26.47 11.46 5.23
C MET A 73 27.72 10.91 5.92
N VAL A 74 28.06 11.54 7.04
CA VAL A 74 29.30 11.27 7.77
C VAL A 74 28.96 10.48 9.04
N GLY A 75 29.61 9.35 9.23
CA GLY A 75 29.30 8.44 10.32
C GLY A 75 30.43 7.45 10.60
N VAL A 76 30.17 6.52 11.50
CA VAL A 76 31.01 5.33 11.68
C VAL A 76 30.41 4.13 10.96
N GLY A 77 31.25 3.14 10.65
CA GLY A 77 30.84 1.86 10.07
C GLY A 77 31.78 0.73 10.50
N GLY A 78 31.33 -0.50 10.30
CA GLY A 78 32.17 -1.68 10.49
C GLY A 78 32.95 -1.98 9.21
N GLY A 79 34.27 -2.11 9.31
CA GLY A 79 35.14 -2.43 8.18
C GLY A 79 34.95 -3.86 7.70
N ALA A 80 35.30 -4.10 6.44
CA ALA A 80 35.26 -5.42 5.82
C ALA A 80 36.62 -5.73 5.17
N PRO A 81 37.63 -6.09 5.98
CA PRO A 81 38.98 -6.36 5.47
C PRO A 81 38.97 -7.52 4.49
N SER A 82 39.81 -7.44 3.46
CA SER A 82 39.95 -8.50 2.46
C SER A 82 41.40 -8.58 1.99
N ARG A 83 41.75 -9.61 1.22
CA ARG A 83 43.08 -9.70 0.60
C ARG A 83 43.42 -8.52 -0.33
N LYS A 84 42.40 -7.84 -0.86
CA LYS A 84 42.57 -6.71 -1.79
C LYS A 84 42.60 -5.35 -1.08
N ASN A 85 41.97 -5.25 0.09
CA ASN A 85 41.81 -4.00 0.82
C ASN A 85 42.13 -4.26 2.30
N ASP A 86 43.28 -3.77 2.75
CA ASP A 86 43.70 -3.84 4.16
C ASP A 86 43.06 -2.70 4.96
N ILE A 87 41.78 -2.91 5.31
CA ILE A 87 40.99 -1.97 6.10
C ILE A 87 41.32 -2.15 7.58
N ARG A 88 41.66 -1.05 8.25
CA ARG A 88 42.06 -0.98 9.66
C ARG A 88 41.15 -0.09 10.48
N LEU A 89 41.19 -0.23 11.81
CA LEU A 89 40.39 0.63 12.68
C LEU A 89 40.92 2.08 12.62
N GLY A 90 40.00 3.04 12.48
CA GLY A 90 40.32 4.44 12.25
C GLY A 90 40.44 4.84 10.77
N ASP A 91 40.56 3.88 9.84
CA ASP A 91 40.52 4.16 8.40
C ASP A 91 39.19 4.79 7.98
N ILE A 92 39.17 5.38 6.78
CA ILE A 92 37.99 6.03 6.20
C ILE A 92 37.58 5.28 4.95
N VAL A 93 36.28 4.98 4.83
CA VAL A 93 35.68 4.46 3.60
C VAL A 93 34.76 5.51 3.01
N VAL A 94 34.95 5.81 1.73
CA VAL A 94 34.16 6.78 0.97
C VAL A 94 33.39 6.04 -0.12
N SER A 95 32.07 6.23 -0.16
CA SER A 95 31.23 5.61 -1.18
C SER A 95 31.66 6.04 -2.58
N SER A 96 31.94 5.07 -3.45
CA SER A 96 32.32 5.32 -4.85
C SER A 96 31.57 4.35 -5.77
N PRO A 97 30.91 4.84 -6.84
CA PRO A 97 30.26 3.97 -7.81
C PRO A 97 31.25 3.03 -8.49
N ARG A 98 30.99 1.72 -8.44
CA ARG A 98 31.79 0.65 -9.06
C ARG A 98 30.88 -0.55 -9.37
N ASP A 99 31.25 -1.37 -10.35
CA ASP A 99 30.64 -2.67 -10.64
C ASP A 99 29.10 -2.66 -10.78
N GLY A 100 28.56 -1.62 -11.41
CA GLY A 100 27.11 -1.45 -11.62
C GLY A 100 26.33 -0.93 -10.41
N HIS A 101 27.01 -0.57 -9.32
CA HIS A 101 26.42 0.01 -8.12
C HIS A 101 26.73 1.51 -7.98
N GLY A 102 25.81 2.28 -7.39
CA GLY A 102 25.96 3.72 -7.14
C GLY A 102 26.93 4.08 -6.00
N GLY A 103 27.61 3.12 -5.39
CA GLY A 103 28.53 3.33 -4.25
C GLY A 103 27.94 2.96 -2.90
N VAL A 104 26.62 2.75 -2.82
CA VAL A 104 25.93 2.12 -1.70
C VAL A 104 25.13 0.92 -2.20
N PHE A 105 25.07 -0.14 -1.41
CA PHE A 105 24.34 -1.38 -1.70
C PHE A 105 23.50 -1.79 -0.50
N GLN A 106 22.19 -1.94 -0.69
CA GLN A 106 21.29 -2.44 0.36
C GLN A 106 21.18 -3.96 0.30
N TYR A 107 21.67 -4.66 1.34
CA TYR A 107 21.78 -6.12 1.32
C TYR A 107 20.61 -6.86 1.98
N ASP A 108 19.72 -6.15 2.68
CA ASP A 108 18.51 -6.70 3.30
C ASP A 108 17.22 -6.43 2.49
N PHE A 109 17.35 -5.89 1.28
CA PHE A 109 16.23 -5.55 0.40
C PHE A 109 16.21 -6.37 -0.90
N GLY A 110 15.20 -7.24 -1.03
CA GLY A 110 15.16 -8.23 -2.09
C GLY A 110 13.96 -9.15 -1.99
N LYS A 111 13.87 -10.10 -2.92
CA LYS A 111 12.83 -11.14 -2.96
C LYS A 111 13.41 -12.47 -2.52
N VAL A 112 12.65 -13.22 -1.73
CA VAL A 112 12.97 -14.61 -1.44
C VAL A 112 12.32 -15.46 -2.53
N THR A 113 13.12 -16.24 -3.25
CA THR A 113 12.66 -17.20 -4.25
C THR A 113 12.91 -18.62 -3.76
N GLU A 114 11.94 -19.51 -3.94
CA GLU A 114 12.15 -20.95 -3.80
C GLU A 114 12.89 -21.47 -5.02
N THR A 115 14.01 -22.16 -4.80
CA THR A 115 14.62 -22.99 -5.85
C THR A 115 14.17 -24.43 -5.66
N ALA A 116 13.81 -25.08 -6.77
CA ALA A 116 13.41 -26.48 -6.82
C ALA A 116 14.50 -27.40 -6.24
N ASP A 117 14.01 -28.44 -5.56
CA ASP A 117 14.65 -29.62 -4.99
C ASP A 117 16.17 -29.74 -5.22
N THR A 118 16.95 -29.57 -4.16
CA THR A 118 18.22 -30.28 -4.06
C THR A 118 17.93 -31.78 -3.90
N GLU A 119 18.84 -32.65 -4.37
CA GLU A 119 18.71 -34.12 -4.30
C GLU A 119 18.46 -34.65 -2.86
N ASP A 120 18.66 -33.80 -1.85
CA ASP A 120 18.47 -34.08 -0.43
C ASP A 120 17.08 -33.64 0.12
N GLY A 121 16.15 -33.20 -0.74
CA GLY A 121 14.79 -32.81 -0.36
C GLY A 121 14.69 -31.56 0.51
N THR A 122 15.73 -30.71 0.51
CA THR A 122 15.77 -29.48 1.31
C THR A 122 15.59 -28.25 0.40
N SER A 123 14.45 -27.57 0.52
CA SER A 123 14.20 -26.32 -0.20
C SER A 123 15.09 -25.21 0.36
N VAL A 124 16.06 -24.73 -0.44
CA VAL A 124 16.92 -23.60 -0.08
C VAL A 124 16.25 -22.31 -0.53
N GLN A 125 15.86 -21.47 0.42
CA GLN A 125 15.38 -20.12 0.13
C GLN A 125 16.56 -19.26 -0.35
N ARG A 126 16.49 -18.76 -1.59
CA ARG A 126 17.50 -17.85 -2.14
C ARG A 126 16.98 -16.42 -2.06
N PHE A 127 17.72 -15.55 -1.36
CA PHE A 127 17.46 -14.12 -1.34
C PHE A 127 18.10 -13.46 -2.57
N GLN A 128 17.30 -12.81 -3.40
CA GLN A 128 17.73 -12.04 -4.56
C GLN A 128 17.55 -10.55 -4.29
N GLU A 129 18.64 -9.80 -4.30
CA GLU A 129 18.62 -8.34 -4.11
C GLU A 129 18.03 -7.66 -5.35
N THR A 130 17.04 -6.78 -5.17
CA THR A 130 16.32 -6.12 -6.30
C THR A 130 16.43 -4.59 -6.30
N GLY A 131 17.07 -4.00 -5.29
CA GLY A 131 17.18 -2.55 -5.15
C GLY A 131 18.36 -1.94 -5.92
N PHE A 132 18.17 -0.75 -6.47
CA PHE A 132 19.23 0.11 -7.00
C PHE A 132 19.29 1.42 -6.21
N LEU A 133 20.50 1.85 -5.86
CA LEU A 133 20.77 3.08 -5.13
C LEU A 133 21.58 4.04 -6.01
N ALA A 134 21.10 5.28 -6.13
CA ALA A 134 21.64 6.29 -7.02
C ALA A 134 23.07 6.71 -6.63
N PRO A 135 23.93 7.01 -7.61
CA PRO A 135 25.27 7.52 -7.34
C PRO A 135 25.25 8.98 -6.85
N PRO A 136 26.28 9.41 -6.07
CA PRO A 136 26.45 10.81 -5.71
C PRO A 136 26.58 11.72 -6.95
N PRO A 137 26.21 13.02 -6.85
CA PRO A 137 26.39 14.01 -7.89
C PRO A 137 27.78 13.97 -8.54
N VAL A 138 27.83 14.17 -9.87
CA VAL A 138 29.06 14.06 -10.67
C VAL A 138 30.17 14.91 -10.09
N PHE A 139 29.89 16.16 -9.72
CA PHE A 139 30.92 17.06 -9.22
C PHE A 139 31.49 16.64 -7.85
N LEU A 140 30.70 16.00 -6.99
CA LEU A 140 31.19 15.42 -5.72
C LEU A 140 32.14 14.27 -6.01
N ARG A 141 31.82 13.40 -6.98
CA ARG A 141 32.71 12.32 -7.41
C ARG A 141 34.01 12.86 -8.00
N THR A 142 33.93 13.94 -8.78
CA THR A 142 35.13 14.63 -9.30
C THR A 142 35.97 15.24 -8.17
N ALA A 143 35.34 15.84 -7.16
CA ALA A 143 36.05 16.39 -6.00
C ALA A 143 36.73 15.29 -5.18
N VAL A 144 36.08 14.13 -5.00
CA VAL A 144 36.69 12.96 -4.36
C VAL A 144 37.95 12.50 -5.10
N ASN A 145 37.89 12.40 -6.44
CA ASN A 145 39.08 12.04 -7.24
C ASN A 145 40.19 13.09 -7.15
N GLY A 146 39.83 14.39 -7.16
CA GLY A 146 40.79 15.48 -7.01
C GLY A 146 41.49 15.46 -5.64
N LEU A 147 40.73 15.21 -4.58
CA LEU A 147 41.27 15.07 -3.22
C LEU A 147 42.16 13.84 -3.11
N GLY A 148 41.75 12.70 -3.67
CA GLY A 148 42.56 11.47 -3.69
C GLY A 148 43.90 11.68 -4.38
N ALA A 149 43.92 12.35 -5.55
CA ALA A 149 45.16 12.69 -6.25
C ALA A 149 46.07 13.64 -5.43
N ARG A 150 45.50 14.53 -4.62
CA ARG A 150 46.29 15.38 -3.71
C ARG A 150 46.92 14.56 -2.60
N TYR A 151 46.15 13.66 -1.98
CA TYR A 151 46.67 12.79 -0.92
C TYR A 151 47.78 11.88 -1.44
N GLU A 152 47.64 11.33 -2.63
CA GLU A 152 48.71 10.53 -3.27
C GLU A 152 50.00 11.34 -3.49
N LEU A 153 49.91 12.64 -3.76
CA LEU A 153 51.07 13.49 -4.03
C LEU A 153 51.70 14.13 -2.78
N GLN A 154 50.90 14.42 -1.75
CA GLN A 154 51.28 15.30 -0.64
C GLN A 154 51.02 14.68 0.74
N GLY A 155 50.37 13.52 0.80
CA GLY A 155 49.77 12.98 2.00
C GLY A 155 48.53 13.76 2.45
N HIS A 156 47.92 13.32 3.55
CA HIS A 156 46.80 13.99 4.21
C HIS A 156 47.19 14.51 5.60
N GLN A 157 46.42 15.47 6.14
CA GLN A 157 46.67 16.07 7.47
C GLN A 157 45.61 15.70 8.52
N ILE A 158 45.02 14.51 8.38
CA ILE A 158 43.87 14.08 9.19
C ILE A 158 44.26 14.00 10.68
N GLU A 159 45.41 13.43 11.01
CA GLU A 159 45.84 13.31 12.41
C GLU A 159 46.11 14.67 13.06
N GLU A 160 46.75 15.59 12.33
CA GLU A 160 47.03 16.95 12.78
C GLU A 160 45.73 17.74 12.99
N ALA A 161 44.75 17.56 12.09
CA ALA A 161 43.45 18.18 12.20
C ALA A 161 42.70 17.68 13.45
N ILE A 162 42.72 16.37 13.71
CA ILE A 162 42.14 15.78 14.93
C ILE A 162 42.87 16.29 16.17
N GLY A 163 44.21 16.31 16.17
CA GLY A 163 45.02 16.83 17.26
C GLY A 163 44.67 18.27 17.60
N SER A 164 44.50 19.12 16.58
CA SER A 164 44.10 20.52 16.72
C SER A 164 42.70 20.68 17.32
N VAL A 165 41.75 19.80 16.96
CA VAL A 165 40.40 19.76 17.57
C VAL A 165 40.46 19.35 19.03
N LEU A 166 41.23 18.31 19.36
CA LEU A 166 41.37 17.78 20.72
C LEU A 166 42.09 18.73 21.67
N GLN A 167 43.04 19.53 21.16
CA GLN A 167 43.71 20.59 21.93
C GLN A 167 42.74 21.71 22.30
N ARG A 168 41.89 22.16 21.35
CA ARG A 168 40.85 23.18 21.58
C ARG A 168 39.74 22.67 22.50
N ASN A 169 39.37 21.40 22.39
CA ASN A 169 38.25 20.79 23.11
C ASN A 169 38.72 19.70 24.08
N ARG A 170 39.36 20.10 25.19
CA ARG A 170 40.00 19.16 26.13
C ARG A 170 39.10 18.01 26.61
N LYS A 171 37.78 18.25 26.78
CA LYS A 171 36.81 17.22 27.20
C LYS A 171 36.68 16.06 26.21
N LEU A 172 36.94 16.29 24.92
CA LEU A 172 36.83 15.27 23.88
C LEU A 172 37.98 14.25 23.94
N ASN A 173 39.12 14.58 24.56
CA ASN A 173 40.27 13.66 24.66
C ASN A 173 39.94 12.31 25.29
N ARG A 174 38.97 12.27 26.22
CA ARG A 174 38.60 11.02 26.90
C ARG A 174 37.97 9.98 25.98
N LYS A 175 37.34 10.41 24.89
CA LYS A 175 36.52 9.55 24.04
C LYS A 175 37.00 9.48 22.59
N TYR A 176 37.60 10.55 22.07
CA TYR A 176 37.88 10.71 20.64
C TYR A 176 39.37 10.67 20.29
N LYS A 177 40.24 10.49 21.29
CA LYS A 177 41.68 10.29 21.05
C LYS A 177 41.90 8.94 20.35
N ARG A 178 42.89 8.87 19.46
CA ARG A 178 43.36 7.62 18.86
C ARG A 178 43.67 6.58 19.94
N PRO A 179 43.01 5.41 19.94
CA PRO A 179 43.38 4.30 20.81
C PRO A 179 44.79 3.79 20.53
N GLN A 180 45.33 2.93 21.40
CA GLN A 180 46.65 2.33 21.17
C GLN A 180 46.62 1.45 19.91
N ALA A 181 47.66 1.50 19.08
CA ALA A 181 47.72 0.70 17.85
C ALA A 181 47.54 -0.81 18.10
N SER A 182 48.00 -1.31 19.25
CA SER A 182 47.84 -2.71 19.68
C SER A 182 46.38 -3.15 19.93
N SER A 183 45.45 -2.20 20.03
CA SER A 183 44.01 -2.47 20.17
C SER A 183 43.33 -2.72 18.81
N ASP A 184 43.97 -2.41 17.68
CA ASP A 184 43.50 -2.80 16.36
C ASP A 184 43.81 -4.29 16.12
N ARG A 185 42.78 -5.12 16.35
CA ARG A 185 42.90 -6.58 16.33
C ARG A 185 41.85 -7.18 15.41
N LEU A 186 42.30 -7.79 14.32
CA LEU A 186 41.45 -8.54 13.40
C LEU A 186 41.52 -10.03 13.73
N TYR A 187 40.42 -10.58 14.25
CA TYR A 187 40.28 -12.01 14.49
C TYR A 187 39.95 -12.74 13.19
N ARG A 188 40.34 -14.01 13.09
CA ARG A 188 39.90 -14.86 11.98
C ARG A 188 38.39 -15.08 12.05
N SER A 189 37.76 -15.22 10.88
CA SER A 189 36.30 -15.27 10.75
C SER A 189 35.63 -16.48 11.41
N ASP A 190 36.39 -17.55 11.67
CA ASP A 190 35.96 -18.75 12.38
C ASP A 190 35.98 -18.61 13.91
N VAL A 191 36.58 -17.54 14.44
CA VAL A 191 36.63 -17.25 15.88
C VAL A 191 35.38 -16.46 16.26
N ILE A 192 34.50 -17.07 17.05
CA ILE A 192 33.27 -16.42 17.54
C ILE A 192 33.51 -15.94 18.98
N HIS A 193 33.15 -14.69 19.24
CA HIS A 193 33.18 -14.13 20.59
C HIS A 193 32.08 -14.76 21.46
N PRO A 194 32.39 -15.33 22.64
CA PRO A 194 31.38 -15.96 23.50
C PRO A 194 30.39 -14.91 24.04
N SER A 195 29.10 -15.20 23.90
CA SER A 195 27.98 -14.26 24.11
C SER A 195 27.58 -14.05 25.59
N SER A 196 28.52 -14.03 26.53
CA SER A 196 28.22 -13.77 27.93
C SER A 196 28.14 -12.27 28.23
N GLY A 197 26.94 -11.71 28.10
CA GLY A 197 26.39 -10.71 29.02
C GLY A 197 26.80 -9.24 28.85
N ASP A 198 28.04 -8.90 28.52
CA ASP A 198 28.48 -7.51 28.44
C ASP A 198 29.31 -7.26 27.16
N ASP A 199 28.83 -6.39 26.27
CA ASP A 199 29.55 -5.85 25.09
C ASP A 199 30.83 -5.04 25.49
N GLU A 200 31.27 -5.12 26.75
CA GLU A 200 32.36 -4.33 27.37
C GLU A 200 33.50 -5.18 27.94
N GLU A 201 33.41 -6.52 27.93
CA GLU A 201 34.55 -7.35 28.35
C GLU A 201 35.64 -7.34 27.26
N HIS A 202 36.86 -6.93 27.60
CA HIS A 202 37.97 -6.84 26.63
C HIS A 202 38.16 -8.18 25.91
N CYS A 203 38.03 -8.22 24.57
CA CYS A 203 38.15 -9.42 23.75
C CYS A 203 39.44 -10.23 24.00
N VAL A 204 40.50 -9.56 24.47
CA VAL A 204 41.75 -10.21 24.89
C VAL A 204 41.53 -11.23 26.01
N LYS A 205 40.65 -10.94 26.98
CA LYS A 205 40.34 -11.82 28.11
C LYS A 205 39.47 -13.01 27.66
N SER A 206 38.45 -12.76 26.85
CA SER A 206 37.43 -13.75 26.52
C SER A 206 37.81 -14.62 25.31
N CYS A 207 38.53 -14.07 24.33
CA CYS A 207 38.97 -14.79 23.12
C CYS A 207 40.45 -15.22 23.17
N GLY A 208 41.24 -14.65 24.08
CA GLY A 208 42.68 -14.87 24.22
C GLY A 208 43.54 -13.98 23.31
N ASN A 209 44.85 -13.96 23.57
CA ASN A 209 45.86 -13.24 22.78
C ASN A 209 46.72 -14.17 21.91
N ASP A 210 46.22 -15.38 21.63
CA ASP A 210 46.97 -16.35 20.82
C ASP A 210 47.09 -15.85 19.37
N ALA A 211 48.32 -15.79 18.87
CA ALA A 211 48.63 -15.36 17.50
C ALA A 211 47.93 -16.25 16.46
N SER A 212 47.59 -17.49 16.80
CA SER A 212 46.88 -18.43 15.92
C SER A 212 45.45 -17.98 15.55
N LYS A 213 44.83 -17.14 16.39
CA LYS A 213 43.43 -16.66 16.23
C LYS A 213 43.32 -15.31 15.53
N LEU A 214 44.43 -14.58 15.43
CA LEU A 214 44.50 -13.27 14.79
C LEU A 214 44.98 -13.39 13.35
N VAL A 215 44.50 -12.49 12.50
CA VAL A 215 45.05 -12.32 11.15
C VAL A 215 46.33 -11.51 11.29
N VAL A 216 47.47 -12.12 10.92
CA VAL A 216 48.77 -11.44 10.91
C VAL A 216 48.78 -10.43 9.77
N ARG A 217 49.02 -9.16 10.10
CA ARG A 217 49.12 -8.04 9.16
C ARG A 217 50.42 -7.27 9.46
N PRO A 218 51.25 -6.94 8.46
CA PRO A 218 52.45 -6.11 8.69
C PRO A 218 52.06 -4.72 9.17
N GLU A 219 52.95 -4.02 9.87
CA GLU A 219 52.76 -2.59 10.11
C GLU A 219 52.77 -1.85 8.76
N ARG A 220 51.98 -0.78 8.68
CA ARG A 220 52.02 0.10 7.49
C ARG A 220 53.38 0.78 7.45
N ASP A 221 53.97 0.89 6.27
CA ASP A 221 55.24 1.57 6.09
C ASP A 221 55.08 3.10 6.11
N GLU A 222 56.19 3.84 5.95
CA GLU A 222 56.18 5.31 5.96
C GLU A 222 55.54 5.91 4.69
N ASP A 223 55.40 5.11 3.62
CA ASP A 223 54.81 5.53 2.34
C ASP A 223 53.29 5.27 2.29
N GLU A 224 52.74 4.55 3.29
CA GLU A 224 51.32 4.26 3.43
C GLU A 224 50.59 5.24 4.38
N ASP A 225 49.48 5.81 3.91
CA ASP A 225 48.60 6.67 4.70
C ASP A 225 48.02 5.94 5.93
N ASN A 226 48.02 6.63 7.07
CA ASN A 226 47.50 6.12 8.33
C ASN A 226 46.84 7.24 9.15
N PRO A 227 45.50 7.38 9.14
CA PRO A 227 44.51 6.44 8.61
C PRO A 227 44.42 6.40 7.08
N ALA A 228 44.23 5.22 6.49
CA ALA A 228 44.08 5.08 5.03
C ALA A 228 42.66 5.43 4.57
N ILE A 229 42.53 5.88 3.33
CA ILE A 229 41.25 6.17 2.68
C ILE A 229 40.96 5.13 1.61
N HIS A 230 39.81 4.46 1.72
CA HIS A 230 39.36 3.43 0.80
C HIS A 230 38.13 3.91 0.03
N TYR A 231 38.15 3.76 -1.31
CA TYR A 231 37.08 4.19 -2.19
C TYR A 231 36.33 3.00 -2.80
N GLY A 232 35.05 2.82 -2.48
CA GLY A 232 34.30 1.69 -3.01
C GLY A 232 32.89 1.53 -2.45
N LEU A 233 32.41 0.29 -2.46
CA LEU A 233 31.03 -0.04 -2.15
C LEU A 233 30.78 -0.15 -0.65
N ILE A 234 29.78 0.57 -0.15
CA ILE A 234 29.32 0.51 1.24
C ILE A 234 28.02 -0.30 1.33
N ALA A 235 27.97 -1.29 2.20
CA ALA A 235 26.78 -2.10 2.45
C ALA A 235 25.91 -1.46 3.55
N SER A 236 24.61 -1.32 3.28
CA SER A 236 23.63 -0.69 4.15
C SER A 236 22.47 -1.62 4.45
N ALA A 237 21.98 -1.65 5.70
CA ALA A 237 20.79 -2.42 6.09
C ALA A 237 20.17 -1.95 7.41
N ASN A 238 18.97 -2.42 7.74
CA ASN A 238 18.36 -2.22 9.05
C ASN A 238 18.92 -3.17 10.13
N CYS A 239 19.70 -4.18 9.74
CA CYS A 239 20.31 -5.15 10.65
C CYS A 239 21.80 -4.88 10.83
N LEU A 240 22.26 -4.82 12.08
CA LEU A 240 23.67 -4.70 12.41
C LEU A 240 24.45 -5.99 12.04
N MET A 241 25.51 -5.87 11.24
CA MET A 241 26.38 -6.99 10.91
C MET A 241 27.33 -7.33 12.07
N LYS A 242 27.15 -8.51 12.68
CA LYS A 242 28.03 -9.09 13.73
C LYS A 242 28.53 -10.50 13.37
N ASN A 243 28.50 -10.89 12.09
CA ASN A 243 28.85 -12.24 11.64
C ASN A 243 29.95 -12.18 10.56
N ALA A 244 31.17 -12.56 10.94
CA ALA A 244 32.33 -12.53 10.06
C ALA A 244 32.18 -13.43 8.81
N THR A 245 31.53 -14.59 8.94
CA THR A 245 31.30 -15.49 7.80
C THR A 245 30.36 -14.88 6.78
N VAL A 246 29.23 -14.31 7.23
CA VAL A 246 28.26 -13.63 6.34
C VAL A 246 28.89 -12.37 5.72
N ARG A 247 29.64 -11.59 6.52
CA ARG A 247 30.43 -10.45 6.06
C ARG A 247 31.34 -10.88 4.90
N ASP A 248 32.14 -11.91 5.09
CA ASP A 248 33.11 -12.37 4.09
C ASP A 248 32.45 -12.90 2.81
N GLN A 249 31.29 -13.56 2.93
CA GLN A 249 30.49 -13.98 1.78
C GLN A 249 30.00 -12.78 0.95
N ILE A 250 29.51 -11.73 1.61
CA ILE A 250 29.07 -10.50 0.94
C ILE A 250 30.28 -9.78 0.30
N VAL A 251 31.41 -9.70 1.00
CA VAL A 251 32.66 -9.15 0.47
C VAL A 251 33.12 -9.91 -0.79
N ALA A 252 33.10 -11.24 -0.75
CA ALA A 252 33.47 -12.08 -1.89
C ALA A 252 32.52 -11.90 -3.09
N LYS A 253 31.21 -11.78 -2.83
CA LYS A 253 30.18 -11.63 -3.87
C LYS A 253 30.13 -10.22 -4.48
N LYS A 254 30.36 -9.18 -3.67
CA LYS A 254 30.03 -7.78 -4.01
C LYS A 254 31.18 -6.79 -3.86
N GLY A 255 32.31 -7.17 -3.26
CA GLY A 255 33.45 -6.27 -3.06
C GLY A 255 33.18 -5.12 -2.09
N VAL A 256 32.29 -5.32 -1.11
CA VAL A 256 31.94 -4.33 -0.08
C VAL A 256 33.15 -4.03 0.81
N LEU A 257 33.33 -2.76 1.19
CA LEU A 257 34.42 -2.29 2.05
C LEU A 257 34.00 -2.03 3.50
N CYS A 258 32.74 -1.64 3.74
CA CYS A 258 32.22 -1.48 5.10
C CYS A 258 30.70 -1.67 5.17
N PHE A 259 30.20 -1.89 6.39
CA PHE A 259 28.80 -2.06 6.73
C PHE A 259 28.33 -0.92 7.63
N GLU A 260 27.18 -0.35 7.31
CA GLU A 260 26.50 0.70 8.08
C GLU A 260 24.97 0.52 8.02
N MET A 261 24.20 1.38 8.69
CA MET A 261 22.78 1.14 8.91
C MET A 261 21.82 2.22 8.39
N GLU A 262 22.29 3.23 7.68
CA GLU A 262 21.46 4.40 7.40
C GLU A 262 21.45 4.82 5.91
N ALA A 263 22.53 4.64 5.16
CA ALA A 263 22.74 5.27 3.85
C ALA A 263 21.72 4.88 2.79
N ALA A 264 21.31 3.62 2.74
CA ALA A 264 20.31 3.16 1.77
C ALA A 264 18.97 3.91 1.91
N GLY A 265 18.71 4.54 3.06
CA GLY A 265 17.52 5.34 3.24
C GLY A 265 17.57 6.77 2.75
N LEU A 266 18.76 7.29 2.43
CA LEU A 266 18.93 8.67 1.98
C LEU A 266 19.25 8.76 0.49
N VAL A 267 20.15 7.92 -0.02
CA VAL A 267 20.87 8.17 -1.29
C VAL A 267 19.98 8.29 -2.54
N ASN A 268 18.77 7.72 -2.53
CA ASN A 268 17.80 7.88 -3.63
C ASN A 268 16.98 9.17 -3.56
N GLN A 269 16.91 9.80 -2.39
CA GLN A 269 16.04 10.95 -2.10
C GLN A 269 16.85 12.21 -1.80
N PHE A 270 18.11 12.06 -1.44
CA PHE A 270 18.99 13.14 -1.04
C PHE A 270 20.32 12.94 -1.75
N PRO A 271 20.72 13.84 -2.68
CA PRO A 271 21.97 13.72 -3.40
C PRO A 271 23.14 13.87 -2.41
N CYS A 272 23.65 12.74 -1.93
CA CYS A 272 24.68 12.72 -0.90
C CYS A 272 25.81 11.74 -1.18
N LEU A 273 26.96 12.04 -0.60
CA LEU A 273 28.13 11.16 -0.54
C LEU A 273 28.22 10.59 0.87
N VAL A 274 28.47 9.29 0.99
CA VAL A 274 28.61 8.58 2.27
C VAL A 274 30.09 8.44 2.63
N ILE A 275 30.43 8.82 3.86
CA ILE A 275 31.78 8.79 4.44
C ILE A 275 31.71 8.08 5.78
N ARG A 276 32.44 6.98 5.94
CA ARG A 276 32.41 6.14 7.14
C ARG A 276 33.80 5.97 7.73
N GLY A 277 33.98 6.36 8.98
CA GLY A 277 35.15 6.00 9.76
C GLY A 277 34.99 4.59 10.32
N ILE A 278 36.03 3.77 10.25
CA ILE A 278 35.96 2.36 10.63
C ILE A 278 36.16 2.19 12.14
N CYS A 279 35.10 1.73 12.84
CA CYS A 279 35.11 1.59 14.30
C CYS A 279 35.14 0.13 14.80
N ASP A 280 34.83 -0.84 13.94
CA ASP A 280 34.88 -2.27 14.22
C ASP A 280 35.04 -3.05 12.90
N TYR A 281 35.02 -4.39 12.94
CA TYR A 281 35.20 -5.25 11.76
C TYR A 281 33.92 -5.99 11.31
N SER A 282 32.73 -5.50 11.68
CA SER A 282 31.45 -6.13 11.33
C SER A 282 31.37 -7.61 11.75
N ASP A 283 31.95 -7.95 12.89
CA ASP A 283 32.00 -9.31 13.43
C ASP A 283 31.56 -9.34 14.91
N SER A 284 31.70 -10.51 15.54
CA SER A 284 31.30 -10.72 16.93
C SER A 284 32.17 -9.97 17.95
N HIS A 285 33.31 -9.39 17.55
CA HIS A 285 34.26 -8.70 18.44
C HIS A 285 34.06 -7.17 18.47
N LYS A 286 32.95 -6.68 17.87
CA LYS A 286 32.59 -5.26 17.87
C LYS A 286 32.57 -4.69 19.29
N ASN A 287 33.29 -3.60 19.48
CA ASN A 287 33.33 -2.82 20.72
C ASN A 287 33.27 -1.31 20.42
N LYS A 288 33.26 -0.48 21.46
CA LYS A 288 33.11 0.99 21.33
C LYS A 288 34.43 1.77 21.47
N GLU A 289 35.57 1.10 21.61
CA GLU A 289 36.87 1.74 21.89
C GLU A 289 37.28 2.69 20.76
N TRP A 290 37.15 2.24 19.50
CA TRP A 290 37.55 2.99 18.32
C TRP A 290 36.49 3.94 17.78
N GLN A 291 35.25 3.86 18.26
CA GLN A 291 34.12 4.60 17.70
C GLN A 291 34.34 6.13 17.72
N GLY A 292 34.87 6.66 18.83
CA GLY A 292 35.15 8.09 18.93
C GLY A 292 36.19 8.53 17.92
N TYR A 293 37.34 7.86 17.85
CA TYR A 293 38.40 8.22 16.90
C TYR A 293 37.95 8.07 15.43
N ALA A 294 37.26 6.97 15.10
CA ALA A 294 36.70 6.76 13.77
C ALA A 294 35.73 7.88 13.34
N SER A 295 34.90 8.38 14.26
CA SER A 295 34.04 9.54 13.95
C SER A 295 34.84 10.80 13.63
N MET A 296 35.99 11.01 14.29
CA MET A 296 36.88 12.16 14.04
C MET A 296 37.59 12.05 12.69
N THR A 297 38.05 10.86 12.29
CA THR A 297 38.71 10.66 10.98
C THR A 297 37.72 10.88 9.83
N ALA A 298 36.48 10.40 9.96
CA ALA A 298 35.41 10.68 9.00
C ALA A 298 35.07 12.19 8.91
N ALA A 299 35.00 12.87 10.06
CA ALA A 299 34.75 14.31 10.12
C ALA A 299 35.86 15.15 9.48
N ALA A 300 37.13 14.79 9.73
CA ALA A 300 38.29 15.44 9.14
C ALA A 300 38.28 15.30 7.61
N TYR A 301 38.05 14.09 7.09
CA TYR A 301 37.95 13.86 5.65
C TYR A 301 36.80 14.66 5.02
N ALA A 302 35.62 14.71 5.67
CA ALA A 302 34.49 15.49 5.18
C ALA A 302 34.84 16.99 5.09
N LYS A 303 35.61 17.51 6.04
CA LYS A 303 36.12 18.89 6.02
C LYS A 303 37.05 19.13 4.84
N ASP A 304 38.01 18.25 4.61
CA ASP A 304 38.96 18.38 3.49
C ASP A 304 38.25 18.30 2.13
N LEU A 305 37.25 17.43 2.01
CA LEU A 305 36.40 17.36 0.82
C LEU A 305 35.60 18.65 0.58
N LEU A 306 35.02 19.25 1.62
CA LEU A 306 34.31 20.53 1.48
C LEU A 306 35.26 21.67 1.07
N ASN A 307 36.50 21.67 1.57
CA ASN A 307 37.53 22.62 1.16
C ASN A 307 37.95 22.46 -0.32
N GLU A 308 37.85 21.26 -0.86
CA GLU A 308 38.11 20.99 -2.29
C GLU A 308 37.04 21.55 -3.22
N ILE A 309 35.80 21.61 -2.75
CA ILE A 309 34.66 21.97 -3.57
C ILE A 309 34.57 23.49 -3.69
N ALA A 310 34.59 24.01 -4.92
CA ALA A 310 34.32 25.42 -5.18
C ALA A 310 32.84 25.77 -4.93
N PRO A 311 32.51 26.91 -4.27
CA PRO A 311 31.13 27.34 -4.03
C PRO A 311 30.26 27.40 -5.29
N SER A 312 30.83 27.86 -6.42
CA SER A 312 30.12 27.94 -7.70
C SER A 312 29.59 26.59 -8.20
N ARG A 313 30.26 25.47 -7.86
CA ARG A 313 29.78 24.13 -8.22
C ARG A 313 28.57 23.72 -7.40
N VAL A 314 28.54 24.09 -6.11
CA VAL A 314 27.39 23.84 -5.24
C VAL A 314 26.22 24.71 -5.68
N GLU A 315 26.45 25.99 -5.98
CA GLU A 315 25.41 26.92 -6.44
C GLU A 315 24.78 26.54 -7.78
N ALA A 316 25.51 25.84 -8.65
CA ALA A 316 25.03 25.33 -9.92
C ALA A 316 24.09 24.11 -9.79
N GLU A 317 24.14 23.38 -8.67
CA GLU A 317 23.25 22.24 -8.42
C GLU A 317 21.83 22.68 -8.12
N THR A 318 20.84 21.88 -8.50
CA THR A 318 19.43 22.23 -8.21
C THR A 318 19.17 22.18 -6.70
N ARG A 319 18.34 23.10 -6.18
CA ARG A 319 17.93 23.03 -4.77
C ARG A 319 17.14 21.76 -4.53
N ILE A 320 17.43 21.08 -3.43
CA ILE A 320 16.82 19.80 -3.09
C ILE A 320 15.30 19.96 -2.91
N SER A 321 14.82 21.10 -2.44
CA SER A 321 13.38 21.40 -2.33
C SER A 321 12.65 21.51 -3.68
N GLU A 322 13.37 21.75 -4.78
CA GLU A 322 12.81 22.00 -6.12
C GLU A 322 12.85 20.75 -7.03
N ILE A 323 13.45 19.65 -6.57
CA ILE A 323 13.51 18.40 -7.35
C ILE A 323 12.12 17.74 -7.35
N PRO A 324 11.42 17.66 -8.51
CA PRO A 324 10.01 17.27 -8.59
C PRO A 324 9.69 15.87 -8.02
N ASP A 325 10.71 15.01 -7.95
CA ASP A 325 10.57 13.64 -7.50
C ASP A 325 10.88 13.42 -6.02
N ILE A 326 11.50 14.36 -5.30
CA ILE A 326 11.87 14.11 -3.90
C ILE A 326 10.63 14.00 -3.02
N LEU A 327 9.60 14.81 -3.24
CA LEU A 327 8.35 14.77 -2.47
C LEU A 327 7.38 13.66 -2.93
N SER A 328 7.45 13.23 -4.19
CA SER A 328 6.59 12.16 -4.73
C SER A 328 7.18 10.76 -4.50
N SER A 329 8.50 10.60 -4.58
CA SER A 329 9.21 9.34 -4.36
C SER A 329 9.46 9.03 -2.89
N THR A 330 9.66 10.03 -2.01
CA THR A 330 9.61 9.84 -0.54
C THR A 330 8.26 9.29 -0.10
N PHE A 331 7.16 9.78 -0.67
CA PHE A 331 5.81 9.29 -0.38
C PHE A 331 5.57 7.86 -0.90
N ARG A 332 6.18 7.48 -2.03
CA ARG A 332 5.99 6.15 -2.64
C ARG A 332 6.92 5.06 -2.11
N LEU A 333 8.17 5.39 -1.77
CA LEU A 333 9.17 4.40 -1.31
C LEU A 333 9.13 4.16 0.21
N TRP A 334 8.63 5.11 1.02
CA TRP A 334 8.70 5.04 2.50
C TRP A 334 7.35 4.95 3.21
N GLY A 335 6.25 4.89 2.45
CA GLY A 335 4.89 4.69 2.96
C GLY A 335 4.74 3.51 3.96
N PRO A 336 5.42 2.36 3.76
CA PRO A 336 5.31 1.23 4.69
C PRO A 336 6.21 1.31 5.94
N VAL A 337 7.27 2.13 5.93
CA VAL A 337 8.38 2.01 6.91
C VAL A 337 8.39 3.13 7.97
N LEU A 338 7.83 4.31 7.66
CA LEU A 338 7.68 5.41 8.63
C LEU A 338 6.43 5.31 9.53
N GLY A 339 5.50 4.38 9.22
CA GLY A 339 4.25 4.21 9.98
C GLY A 339 4.41 3.70 11.41
N ALA A 340 5.61 3.28 11.81
CA ALA A 340 5.88 2.68 13.11
C ALA A 340 6.50 3.63 14.15
N SER A 341 6.95 4.84 13.79
CA SER A 341 7.59 5.76 14.74
C SER A 341 7.57 7.22 14.27
N LEU A 342 6.49 7.95 14.54
CA LEU A 342 6.52 9.27 15.18
C LEU A 342 5.07 9.80 15.28
N GLY A 343 4.63 10.05 16.51
CA GLY A 343 3.41 10.80 16.78
C GLY A 343 3.54 12.25 16.35
N ASN A 344 2.38 12.85 16.04
CA ASN A 344 2.11 14.30 15.93
C ASN A 344 2.35 14.99 14.58
N LEU A 345 1.65 14.56 13.51
CA LEU A 345 1.16 15.46 12.45
C LEU A 345 -0.28 15.07 12.07
N THR A 346 -1.08 16.09 11.73
CA THR A 346 -2.55 16.13 11.83
C THR A 346 -3.32 14.88 11.37
N THR A 347 -4.26 14.44 12.21
CA THR A 347 -5.06 13.20 12.13
C THR A 347 -5.70 12.93 10.76
N LYS A 348 -6.00 13.96 9.96
CA LYS A 348 -6.62 13.81 8.63
C LYS A 348 -5.64 13.41 7.52
N GLN A 349 -4.40 13.88 7.55
CA GLN A 349 -3.39 13.54 6.53
C GLN A 349 -2.78 12.15 6.78
N HIS A 350 -2.61 11.77 8.05
CA HIS A 350 -2.26 10.39 8.44
C HIS A 350 -3.37 9.39 8.08
N GLN A 351 -4.64 9.69 8.34
CA GLN A 351 -5.74 8.81 7.92
C GLN A 351 -5.79 8.63 6.39
N ALA A 352 -5.51 9.68 5.61
CA ALA A 352 -5.47 9.59 4.16
C ALA A 352 -4.29 8.73 3.66
N ALA A 353 -3.10 8.84 4.27
CA ALA A 353 -1.94 8.04 3.93
C ALA A 353 -2.07 6.56 4.37
N ILE A 354 -2.62 6.33 5.57
CA ILE A 354 -2.96 4.99 6.06
C ILE A 354 -4.03 4.35 5.18
N LYS A 355 -5.05 5.12 4.77
CA LYS A 355 -6.06 4.68 3.80
C LYS A 355 -5.44 4.44 2.42
N ALA A 356 -4.45 5.21 1.98
CA ALA A 356 -3.77 4.95 0.71
C ALA A 356 -2.92 3.67 0.76
N TRP A 357 -2.23 3.41 1.87
CA TRP A 357 -1.37 2.23 2.07
C TRP A 357 -2.15 0.94 2.34
N LEU A 358 -3.11 0.98 3.27
CA LEU A 358 -4.01 -0.14 3.51
C LEU A 358 -4.83 -0.47 2.26
N SER A 359 -4.99 0.52 1.35
CA SER A 359 -5.87 0.45 0.19
C SER A 359 -7.22 -0.20 0.55
N PRO A 360 -7.86 0.22 1.67
CA PRO A 360 -9.09 -0.40 2.11
C PRO A 360 -10.15 -0.07 1.07
N SER A 361 -10.97 -1.07 0.78
CA SER A 361 -12.05 -0.93 -0.19
C SER A 361 -12.96 0.24 0.18
N ASP A 362 -13.29 1.09 -0.80
CA ASP A 362 -14.15 2.24 -0.56
C ASP A 362 -15.58 1.80 -0.23
N CYS A 363 -15.86 1.71 1.08
CA CYS A 363 -17.17 1.33 1.60
C CYS A 363 -18.18 2.51 1.55
N SER A 364 -17.72 3.73 1.23
CA SER A 364 -18.61 4.87 1.09
C SER A 364 -19.58 4.71 -0.08
N THR A 365 -19.18 3.97 -1.13
CA THR A 365 -20.08 3.68 -2.25
C THR A 365 -21.30 2.86 -1.81
N ASN A 366 -21.09 1.81 -1.00
CA ASN A 366 -22.16 0.99 -0.43
C ASN A 366 -23.05 1.79 0.52
N TYR A 367 -22.44 2.59 1.41
CA TYR A 367 -23.17 3.45 2.33
C TYR A 367 -24.04 4.48 1.59
N ASN A 368 -23.46 5.22 0.63
CA ASN A 368 -24.16 6.22 -0.15
C ASN A 368 -25.29 5.60 -1.00
N LYS A 369 -25.04 4.41 -1.57
CA LYS A 369 -26.07 3.64 -2.29
C LYS A 369 -27.22 3.26 -1.35
N ALA A 370 -26.92 2.75 -0.16
CA ALA A 370 -27.91 2.37 0.84
C ALA A 370 -28.75 3.57 1.31
N ILE A 371 -28.12 4.70 1.63
CA ILE A 371 -28.83 5.93 2.04
C ILE A 371 -29.72 6.48 0.93
N ARG A 372 -29.27 6.47 -0.34
CA ARG A 372 -30.10 6.89 -1.48
C ARG A 372 -31.31 5.98 -1.70
N GLN A 373 -31.17 4.69 -1.39
CA GLN A 373 -32.26 3.72 -1.51
C GLN A 373 -33.19 3.70 -0.28
N ARG A 374 -32.76 4.28 0.84
CA ARG A 374 -33.55 4.32 2.07
C ARG A 374 -34.71 5.29 1.92
N HIS A 375 -35.92 4.79 2.15
CA HIS A 375 -37.10 5.63 2.30
C HIS A 375 -37.05 6.40 3.64
N LYS A 376 -37.40 7.69 3.64
CA LYS A 376 -37.34 8.52 4.85
C LYS A 376 -38.24 7.95 5.96
N GLY A 377 -37.71 7.82 7.17
CA GLY A 377 -38.42 7.31 8.34
C GLY A 377 -38.34 5.79 8.56
N THR A 378 -37.81 5.01 7.61
CA THR A 378 -37.65 3.56 7.78
C THR A 378 -36.42 3.19 8.60
N GLY A 379 -36.51 2.10 9.36
CA GLY A 379 -35.43 1.61 10.23
C GLY A 379 -35.31 2.33 11.58
N SER A 380 -36.26 3.21 11.93
CA SER A 380 -36.26 3.97 13.19
C SER A 380 -36.49 3.05 14.40
N TRP A 381 -37.29 1.99 14.23
CA TRP A 381 -37.56 0.99 15.27
C TRP A 381 -36.29 0.35 15.84
N LEU A 382 -35.23 0.22 15.04
CA LEU A 382 -33.96 -0.32 15.50
C LEU A 382 -33.27 0.66 16.46
N LEU A 383 -33.29 1.96 16.13
CA LEU A 383 -32.71 3.02 16.95
C LEU A 383 -33.46 3.24 18.27
N GLU A 384 -34.76 2.92 18.28
CA GLU A 384 -35.64 3.02 19.45
C GLU A 384 -35.68 1.74 20.30
N SER A 385 -34.93 0.70 19.90
CA SER A 385 -34.95 -0.58 20.60
C SER A 385 -34.04 -0.60 21.85
N ASP A 386 -34.51 -1.26 22.91
CA ASP A 386 -33.73 -1.47 24.14
C ASP A 386 -32.39 -2.17 23.87
N ASN A 387 -32.36 -3.07 22.88
CA ASN A 387 -31.15 -3.79 22.47
C ASN A 387 -30.10 -2.84 21.87
N PHE A 388 -30.53 -1.86 21.06
CA PHE A 388 -29.65 -0.86 20.49
C PHE A 388 -29.13 0.10 21.55
N ASP A 389 -29.99 0.53 22.48
CA ASP A 389 -29.59 1.40 23.58
C ASP A 389 -28.58 0.72 24.52
N LYS A 390 -28.84 -0.55 24.92
CA LYS A 390 -27.87 -1.35 25.68
C LYS A 390 -26.54 -1.50 24.95
N TRP A 391 -26.58 -1.86 23.67
CA TRP A 391 -25.38 -1.96 22.85
C TRP A 391 -24.61 -0.63 22.80
N LYS A 392 -25.31 0.50 22.72
CA LYS A 392 -24.70 1.83 22.67
C LYS A 392 -24.08 2.26 24.00
N THR A 393 -24.62 1.83 25.14
CA THR A 393 -24.15 2.20 26.48
C THR A 393 -23.04 1.30 27.03
N ASP A 394 -23.07 0.00 26.73
CA ASP A 394 -22.18 -0.98 27.35
C ASP A 394 -20.75 -0.91 26.81
N ARG A 395 -19.76 -1.14 27.67
CA ARG A 395 -18.35 -1.17 27.25
C ARG A 395 -18.05 -2.46 26.47
N ASN A 396 -17.34 -2.32 25.35
CA ASN A 396 -16.93 -3.42 24.47
C ASN A 396 -18.09 -4.33 24.05
N SER A 397 -19.23 -3.73 23.70
CA SER A 397 -20.44 -4.46 23.37
C SER A 397 -20.44 -5.01 21.94
N PHE A 398 -21.25 -6.04 21.73
CA PHE A 398 -21.47 -6.67 20.45
C PHE A 398 -22.98 -6.68 20.18
N LEU A 399 -23.41 -6.46 18.94
CA LEU A 399 -24.80 -6.59 18.51
C LEU A 399 -24.81 -7.31 17.16
N TRP A 400 -25.60 -8.37 17.09
CA TRP A 400 -25.75 -9.17 15.88
C TRP A 400 -27.15 -9.01 15.30
N LEU A 401 -27.25 -8.47 14.09
CA LEU A 401 -28.49 -8.37 13.33
C LEU A 401 -28.53 -9.45 12.25
N HIS A 402 -29.43 -10.42 12.36
CA HIS A 402 -29.58 -11.45 11.31
C HIS A 402 -30.99 -11.48 10.75
N GLY A 403 -31.13 -11.90 9.49
CA GLY A 403 -32.44 -12.04 8.86
C GLY A 403 -32.38 -12.50 7.42
N ILE A 404 -33.54 -12.71 6.81
CA ILE A 404 -33.69 -13.25 5.45
C ILE A 404 -33.09 -12.34 4.37
N MET A 405 -32.84 -12.89 3.18
CA MET A 405 -32.31 -12.10 2.06
C MET A 405 -33.30 -11.02 1.63
N GLY A 406 -32.83 -9.78 1.46
CA GLY A 406 -33.67 -8.67 1.01
C GLY A 406 -34.53 -7.99 2.09
N CYS A 407 -34.38 -8.33 3.38
CA CYS A 407 -35.12 -7.68 4.48
C CYS A 407 -34.60 -6.29 4.90
N GLY A 408 -33.62 -5.73 4.19
CA GLY A 408 -33.13 -4.38 4.47
C GLY A 408 -31.97 -4.27 5.46
N LYS A 409 -31.25 -5.35 5.79
CA LYS A 409 -30.03 -5.32 6.63
C LYS A 409 -29.07 -4.18 6.30
N THR A 410 -28.71 -4.04 5.02
CA THR A 410 -27.79 -3.00 4.54
C THR A 410 -28.35 -1.59 4.78
N ILE A 411 -29.67 -1.41 4.63
CA ILE A 411 -30.37 -0.15 4.90
C ILE A 411 -30.34 0.15 6.41
N LEU A 412 -30.64 -0.84 7.26
CA LEU A 412 -30.56 -0.71 8.71
C LEU A 412 -29.14 -0.35 9.18
N SER A 413 -28.10 -1.00 8.64
CA SER A 413 -26.71 -0.63 8.92
C SER A 413 -26.42 0.81 8.52
N SER A 414 -26.93 1.28 7.38
CA SER A 414 -26.75 2.68 6.96
C SER A 414 -27.47 3.68 7.89
N THR A 415 -28.65 3.32 8.41
CA THR A 415 -29.38 4.11 9.41
C THR A 415 -28.62 4.21 10.73
N VAL A 416 -28.02 3.11 11.18
CA VAL A 416 -27.15 3.13 12.38
C VAL A 416 -25.90 3.99 12.14
N ILE A 417 -25.25 3.84 10.99
CA ILE A 417 -24.06 4.62 10.63
C ILE A 417 -24.39 6.12 10.59
N GLU A 418 -25.51 6.51 9.96
CA GLU A 418 -25.94 7.90 9.89
C GLU A 418 -26.22 8.47 11.29
N SER A 419 -26.98 7.76 12.13
CA SER A 419 -27.32 8.17 13.50
C SER A 419 -26.09 8.37 14.39
N LEU A 420 -25.06 7.54 14.22
CA LEU A 420 -23.85 7.59 15.03
C LEU A 420 -22.75 8.49 14.45
N SER A 421 -22.84 8.89 13.17
CA SER A 421 -21.78 9.61 12.44
C SER A 421 -21.40 10.95 13.08
N SER A 422 -22.35 11.62 13.73
CA SER A 422 -22.13 12.89 14.45
C SER A 422 -21.60 12.70 15.87
N CYS A 423 -21.76 11.51 16.45
CA CYS A 423 -21.56 11.27 17.88
C CYS A 423 -20.29 10.48 18.19
N ARG A 424 -19.86 9.60 17.27
CA ARG A 424 -18.74 8.69 17.49
C ARG A 424 -17.97 8.47 16.20
N PRO A 425 -16.65 8.21 16.26
CA PRO A 425 -15.89 7.89 15.06
C PRO A 425 -16.15 6.43 14.69
N LEU A 426 -16.74 6.21 13.52
CA LEU A 426 -17.23 4.92 13.04
C LEU A 426 -16.29 4.28 12.02
N VAL A 427 -16.27 2.95 12.03
CA VAL A 427 -15.67 2.14 10.96
C VAL A 427 -16.74 1.15 10.52
N TYR A 428 -16.93 1.03 9.22
CA TYR A 428 -17.86 0.07 8.65
C TYR A 428 -17.24 -0.56 7.41
N PHE A 429 -17.52 -1.84 7.24
CA PHE A 429 -17.13 -2.61 6.08
C PHE A 429 -18.35 -3.37 5.57
N TYR A 430 -18.59 -3.30 4.26
CA TYR A 430 -19.66 -4.05 3.61
C TYR A 430 -19.04 -5.20 2.83
N PHE A 431 -19.45 -6.43 3.16
CA PHE A 431 -19.17 -7.56 2.28
C PHE A 431 -20.12 -7.49 1.09
N ASP A 432 -19.56 -7.21 -0.08
CA ASP A 432 -20.32 -7.02 -1.31
C ASP A 432 -19.91 -8.07 -2.34
N ILE A 433 -20.82 -9.01 -2.63
CA ILE A 433 -20.60 -10.05 -3.64
C ILE A 433 -20.38 -9.47 -5.05
N THR A 434 -20.81 -8.24 -5.31
CA THR A 434 -20.64 -7.58 -6.60
C THR A 434 -19.28 -6.88 -6.74
N ASP A 435 -18.55 -6.70 -5.65
CA ASP A 435 -17.26 -5.99 -5.63
C ASP A 435 -16.15 -6.93 -5.11
N GLY A 436 -15.21 -7.30 -5.99
CA GLY A 436 -14.12 -8.22 -5.65
C GLY A 436 -13.23 -7.73 -4.51
N ASP A 437 -13.03 -6.41 -4.38
CA ASP A 437 -12.23 -5.82 -3.31
C ASP A 437 -12.90 -5.88 -1.94
N LYS A 438 -14.19 -6.23 -1.88
CA LYS A 438 -15.01 -6.28 -0.66
C LYS A 438 -15.37 -7.70 -0.21
N GLN A 439 -14.71 -8.72 -0.76
CA GLN A 439 -15.05 -10.12 -0.49
C GLN A 439 -14.04 -10.84 0.41
N THR A 440 -12.85 -10.27 0.62
CA THR A 440 -11.79 -10.94 1.37
C THR A 440 -11.67 -10.44 2.81
N PHE A 441 -11.34 -11.35 3.71
CA PHE A 441 -11.06 -11.05 5.11
C PHE A 441 -9.91 -10.05 5.28
N ASP A 442 -8.86 -10.19 4.47
CA ASP A 442 -7.72 -9.28 4.43
C ASP A 442 -8.16 -7.82 4.17
N LYS A 443 -9.08 -7.58 3.23
CA LYS A 443 -9.60 -6.23 2.92
C LYS A 443 -10.47 -5.66 4.04
N MET A 444 -11.24 -6.51 4.71
CA MET A 444 -11.98 -6.12 5.92
C MET A 444 -11.02 -5.71 7.04
N ILE A 445 -10.00 -6.52 7.33
CA ILE A 445 -9.00 -6.24 8.36
C ILE A 445 -8.23 -4.96 8.03
N ARG A 446 -7.83 -4.75 6.77
CA ARG A 446 -7.22 -3.49 6.32
C ARG A 446 -8.14 -2.29 6.54
N SER A 447 -9.46 -2.45 6.45
CA SER A 447 -10.41 -1.38 6.75
C SER A 447 -10.54 -1.10 8.26
N LEU A 448 -10.30 -2.12 9.10
CA LEU A 448 -10.34 -2.03 10.57
C LEU A 448 -9.02 -1.55 11.20
N LEU A 449 -7.87 -1.89 10.61
CA LEU A 449 -6.53 -1.59 11.11
C LEU A 449 -6.19 -0.09 11.14
N GLY A 450 -6.97 0.76 10.48
CA GLY A 450 -6.82 2.22 10.54
C GLY A 450 -7.13 2.87 11.90
N PHE A 451 -7.52 2.08 12.93
CA PHE A 451 -8.08 2.61 14.18
C PHE A 451 -7.59 1.91 15.47
N SER A 452 -6.43 1.22 15.45
CA SER A 452 -5.95 0.28 16.49
C SER A 452 -5.61 0.87 17.88
N GLU A 453 -5.79 2.17 18.13
CA GLU A 453 -5.41 2.82 19.40
C GLU A 453 -6.56 2.89 20.45
N ARG A 454 -7.74 2.32 20.19
CA ARG A 454 -8.93 2.57 21.04
C ARG A 454 -9.28 1.42 21.98
N LYS A 455 -9.54 1.77 23.24
CA LYS A 455 -9.83 0.84 24.36
C LYS A 455 -11.30 0.45 24.53
N ASN A 456 -12.23 1.04 23.76
CA ASN A 456 -13.67 0.73 23.83
C ASN A 456 -14.27 0.61 22.42
N VAL A 457 -14.63 -0.61 22.00
CA VAL A 457 -15.07 -0.92 20.63
C VAL A 457 -16.44 -1.59 20.66
N HIS A 458 -17.40 -1.04 19.92
CA HIS A 458 -18.73 -1.61 19.76
C HIS A 458 -18.82 -2.29 18.39
N PHE A 459 -19.12 -3.59 18.36
CA PHE A 459 -19.28 -4.33 17.11
C PHE A 459 -20.76 -4.44 16.74
N LEU A 460 -21.11 -4.04 15.53
CA LEU A 460 -22.40 -4.34 14.91
C LEU A 460 -22.14 -5.25 13.70
N VAL A 461 -22.65 -6.47 13.74
CA VAL A 461 -22.50 -7.43 12.64
C VAL A 461 -23.86 -7.70 12.04
N THR A 462 -23.96 -7.67 10.70
CA THR A 462 -25.17 -8.11 10.01
C THR A 462 -24.91 -9.35 9.18
N SER A 463 -25.82 -10.33 9.23
CA SER A 463 -25.67 -11.57 8.45
C SER A 463 -27.00 -12.12 7.95
N ARG A 464 -26.92 -13.07 7.01
CA ARG A 464 -28.05 -13.89 6.59
C ARG A 464 -28.32 -14.98 7.65
N SER A 465 -29.58 -15.34 7.87
CA SER A 465 -30.02 -16.32 8.87
C SER A 465 -30.13 -17.77 8.35
N ASP A 466 -29.97 -17.97 7.04
CA ASP A 466 -30.16 -19.24 6.33
C ASP A 466 -28.86 -20.05 6.14
N LYS A 467 -27.76 -19.66 6.79
CA LYS A 467 -26.53 -20.46 6.82
C LYS A 467 -26.04 -20.72 8.25
N ASN A 468 -26.10 -21.98 8.66
CA ASN A 468 -25.73 -22.44 10.01
C ASN A 468 -24.25 -22.23 10.35
N ASP A 469 -23.37 -22.18 9.36
CA ASP A 469 -21.92 -21.97 9.54
C ASP A 469 -21.63 -20.58 10.15
N ILE A 470 -22.24 -19.52 9.60
CA ILE A 470 -22.07 -18.13 10.06
C ILE A 470 -22.63 -17.97 11.48
N GLU A 471 -23.83 -18.50 11.71
CA GLU A 471 -24.47 -18.46 13.02
C GLU A 471 -23.63 -19.17 14.09
N SER A 472 -23.11 -20.37 13.79
CA SER A 472 -22.25 -21.12 14.71
C SER A 472 -20.94 -20.38 15.04
N GLY A 473 -20.40 -19.61 14.09
CA GLY A 473 -19.20 -18.81 14.28
C GLY A 473 -19.45 -17.58 15.15
N ILE A 474 -20.50 -16.82 14.85
CA ILE A 474 -20.83 -15.57 15.56
C ILE A 474 -21.30 -15.86 17.00
N ARG A 475 -22.06 -16.93 17.22
CA ARG A 475 -22.51 -17.33 18.57
C ARG A 475 -21.36 -17.72 19.52
N LYS A 476 -20.17 -18.04 19.01
CA LYS A 476 -18.96 -18.21 19.84
C LYS A 476 -18.40 -16.89 20.36
N LEU A 477 -18.70 -15.80 19.66
CA LEU A 477 -18.17 -14.46 19.94
C LEU A 477 -19.19 -13.58 20.67
N ALA A 478 -20.48 -13.87 20.54
CA ALA A 478 -21.57 -13.06 21.07
C ALA A 478 -22.52 -13.89 21.95
N HIS A 479 -22.79 -13.38 23.15
CA HIS A 479 -23.84 -13.92 24.03
C HIS A 479 -25.22 -13.81 23.36
N ALA A 480 -26.12 -14.76 23.64
CA ALA A 480 -27.44 -14.85 23.00
C ALA A 480 -28.29 -13.57 23.18
N ASP A 481 -28.11 -12.84 24.28
CA ASP A 481 -28.84 -11.61 24.61
C ASP A 481 -28.53 -10.43 23.68
N TYR A 482 -27.49 -10.57 22.84
CA TYR A 482 -27.04 -9.57 21.87
C TYR A 482 -27.33 -9.95 20.41
N ALA A 483 -28.15 -10.98 20.19
CA ALA A 483 -28.64 -11.36 18.87
C ALA A 483 -30.06 -10.82 18.66
N LEU A 484 -30.26 -10.07 17.58
CA LEU A 484 -31.55 -9.55 17.17
C LEU A 484 -31.89 -10.05 15.76
N GLU A 485 -32.94 -10.86 15.70
CA GLU A 485 -33.49 -11.35 14.45
C GLU A 485 -34.41 -10.28 13.84
N ILE A 486 -34.16 -9.91 12.59
CA ILE A 486 -35.04 -9.05 11.80
C ILE A 486 -36.22 -9.90 11.35
N GLN A 487 -37.22 -9.98 12.22
CA GLN A 487 -38.49 -10.63 11.94
C GLN A 487 -39.32 -9.79 10.98
N SER A 488 -40.17 -10.46 10.19
CA SER A 488 -41.07 -9.79 9.24
C SER A 488 -41.93 -8.73 9.94
N SER A 489 -42.43 -9.02 11.15
CA SER A 489 -43.21 -8.13 12.01
C SER A 489 -42.56 -6.75 12.27
N LEU A 490 -41.23 -6.71 12.44
CA LEU A 490 -40.48 -5.48 12.69
C LEU A 490 -40.31 -4.62 11.43
N THR A 491 -40.30 -5.26 10.26
CA THR A 491 -40.16 -4.57 8.95
C THR A 491 -41.49 -4.20 8.30
N THR A 492 -42.62 -4.74 8.78
CA THR A 492 -43.96 -4.54 8.18
C THR A 492 -44.33 -3.07 8.05
N HIS A 493 -44.08 -2.26 9.08
CA HIS A 493 -44.40 -0.83 9.05
C HIS A 493 -43.56 -0.09 8.00
N ASP A 494 -42.26 -0.37 7.96
CA ASP A 494 -41.33 0.25 7.02
C ASP A 494 -41.65 -0.13 5.55
N ILE A 495 -42.03 -1.39 5.31
CA ILE A 495 -42.47 -1.87 4.00
C ILE A 495 -43.78 -1.19 3.60
N SER A 496 -44.73 -1.08 4.53
CA SER A 496 -46.01 -0.41 4.29
C SER A 496 -45.80 1.07 3.91
N ALA A 497 -44.93 1.77 4.63
CA ALA A 497 -44.56 3.16 4.32
C ALA A 497 -43.91 3.27 2.93
N TYR A 498 -42.99 2.36 2.59
CA TYR A 498 -42.33 2.32 1.28
C TYR A 498 -43.32 2.07 0.13
N ILE A 499 -44.23 1.08 0.29
CA ILE A 499 -45.26 0.77 -0.71
C ILE A 499 -46.17 1.97 -0.91
N ARG A 500 -46.70 2.55 0.17
CA ARG A 500 -47.60 3.70 0.08
C ARG A 500 -46.96 4.86 -0.67
N TRP A 501 -45.72 5.20 -0.33
CA TRP A 501 -45.00 6.27 -1.01
C TRP A 501 -44.80 5.94 -2.50
N ARG A 502 -44.36 4.72 -2.85
CA ARG A 502 -44.21 4.33 -4.25
C ARG A 502 -45.52 4.34 -5.02
N VAL A 503 -46.64 3.92 -4.43
CA VAL A 503 -47.93 3.87 -5.12
C VAL A 503 -48.57 5.25 -5.31
N ARG A 504 -48.36 6.16 -4.35
CA ARG A 504 -49.03 7.47 -4.35
C ARG A 504 -48.17 8.59 -4.93
N GLU A 505 -46.87 8.57 -4.64
CA GLU A 505 -45.96 9.70 -4.91
C GLU A 505 -44.98 9.42 -6.06
N ASP A 506 -44.67 8.18 -6.42
CA ASP A 506 -43.72 7.86 -7.50
C ASP A 506 -44.29 8.17 -8.89
N ASP A 507 -43.47 8.80 -9.75
CA ASP A 507 -43.89 9.20 -11.10
C ASP A 507 -44.16 7.98 -12.01
N GLY A 508 -43.51 6.84 -11.74
CA GLY A 508 -43.75 5.59 -12.48
C GLY A 508 -45.19 5.07 -12.36
N LEU A 509 -45.90 5.46 -11.31
CA LEU A 509 -47.30 5.07 -11.05
C LEU A 509 -48.27 6.26 -11.11
N GLU A 510 -47.83 7.40 -11.66
CA GLU A 510 -48.65 8.62 -11.76
C GLU A 510 -50.02 8.38 -12.39
N ARG A 511 -50.09 7.48 -13.39
CA ARG A 511 -51.32 7.08 -14.08
C ARG A 511 -52.44 6.59 -13.15
N TRP A 512 -52.08 6.08 -11.97
CA TRP A 512 -53.02 5.53 -11.00
C TRP A 512 -53.36 6.53 -9.88
N ARG A 513 -52.76 7.73 -9.84
CA ARG A 513 -52.99 8.74 -8.79
C ARG A 513 -54.44 9.19 -8.68
N ALA A 514 -55.20 9.13 -9.78
CA ALA A 514 -56.61 9.50 -9.81
C ALA A 514 -57.57 8.41 -9.30
N TYR A 515 -57.09 7.22 -8.94
CA TYR A 515 -57.90 6.04 -8.58
C TYR A 515 -57.54 5.50 -7.18
N PRO A 516 -58.06 6.11 -6.10
CA PRO A 516 -57.72 5.72 -4.72
C PRO A 516 -58.05 4.26 -4.39
N ASP A 517 -59.15 3.74 -4.94
CA ASP A 517 -59.58 2.34 -4.80
C ASP A 517 -58.55 1.36 -5.36
N ILE A 518 -57.93 1.72 -6.48
CA ILE A 518 -56.87 0.91 -7.11
C ILE A 518 -55.55 1.05 -6.34
N GLN A 519 -55.23 2.24 -5.83
CA GLN A 519 -54.08 2.44 -4.94
C GLN A 519 -54.19 1.59 -3.68
N ASP A 520 -55.36 1.56 -3.06
CA ASP A 520 -55.62 0.73 -1.88
C ASP A 520 -55.55 -0.78 -2.22
N GLU A 521 -56.05 -1.20 -3.39
CA GLU A 521 -55.92 -2.58 -3.89
C GLU A 521 -54.44 -2.99 -4.06
N MET A 522 -53.61 -2.12 -4.64
CA MET A 522 -52.17 -2.33 -4.81
C MET A 522 -51.45 -2.39 -3.45
N GLU A 523 -51.71 -1.43 -2.57
CA GLU A 523 -51.10 -1.37 -1.23
C GLU A 523 -51.41 -2.64 -0.42
N ALA A 524 -52.66 -3.09 -0.42
CA ALA A 524 -53.10 -4.26 0.34
C ALA A 524 -52.44 -5.56 -0.15
N GLU A 525 -52.45 -5.81 -1.46
CA GLU A 525 -51.93 -7.08 -1.99
C GLU A 525 -50.39 -7.16 -1.90
N LEU A 526 -49.68 -6.05 -2.11
CA LEU A 526 -48.23 -5.99 -1.95
C LEU A 526 -47.83 -6.13 -0.48
N GLN A 527 -48.53 -5.48 0.47
CA GLN A 527 -48.25 -5.63 1.90
C GLN A 527 -48.45 -7.09 2.35
N ARG A 528 -49.56 -7.71 1.95
CA ARG A 528 -49.93 -9.07 2.33
C ARG A 528 -48.90 -10.11 1.87
N LYS A 529 -48.31 -9.93 0.68
CA LYS A 529 -47.34 -10.88 0.09
C LYS A 529 -45.88 -10.51 0.32
N SER A 530 -45.59 -9.33 0.86
CA SER A 530 -44.21 -8.84 1.02
C SER A 530 -43.34 -9.75 1.90
N ASP A 531 -43.91 -10.38 2.93
CA ASP A 531 -43.25 -11.28 3.89
C ASP A 531 -41.85 -10.79 4.34
N GLY A 532 -41.75 -9.48 4.63
CA GLY A 532 -40.49 -8.87 5.07
C GLY A 532 -39.45 -8.60 3.98
N MET A 533 -39.76 -8.82 2.69
CA MET A 533 -38.82 -8.68 1.57
C MET A 533 -38.98 -7.34 0.81
N PHE A 534 -38.19 -6.32 1.17
CA PHE A 534 -38.18 -5.04 0.44
C PHE A 534 -37.83 -5.19 -1.05
N ARG A 535 -36.84 -6.04 -1.36
CA ARG A 535 -36.39 -6.21 -2.75
C ARG A 535 -37.46 -6.86 -3.62
N TRP A 536 -38.26 -7.76 -3.06
CA TRP A 536 -39.39 -8.36 -3.75
C TRP A 536 -40.42 -7.28 -4.11
N VAL A 537 -40.80 -6.44 -3.14
CA VAL A 537 -41.76 -5.35 -3.33
C VAL A 537 -41.29 -4.37 -4.41
N ALA A 538 -40.02 -3.98 -4.38
CA ALA A 538 -39.44 -3.09 -5.39
C ALA A 538 -39.57 -3.67 -6.81
N CYS A 539 -39.20 -4.95 -7.00
CA CYS A 539 -39.35 -5.61 -8.31
C CYS A 539 -40.83 -5.70 -8.76
N GLN A 540 -41.77 -5.95 -7.84
CA GLN A 540 -43.18 -5.99 -8.18
C GLN A 540 -43.71 -4.62 -8.58
N LEU A 541 -43.30 -3.55 -7.89
CA LEU A 541 -43.69 -2.18 -8.23
C LEU A 541 -43.12 -1.75 -9.59
N ASP A 542 -41.89 -2.13 -9.92
CA ASP A 542 -41.31 -1.88 -11.24
C ASP A 542 -42.11 -2.62 -12.34
N ALA A 543 -42.50 -3.88 -12.11
CA ALA A 543 -43.36 -4.64 -13.03
C ALA A 543 -44.77 -4.00 -13.17
N ILE A 544 -45.34 -3.51 -12.06
CA ILE A 544 -46.63 -2.82 -12.04
C ILE A 544 -46.56 -1.48 -12.77
N SER A 545 -45.45 -0.74 -12.67
CA SER A 545 -45.25 0.53 -13.39
C SER A 545 -45.31 0.38 -14.91
N SER A 546 -44.99 -0.82 -15.41
CA SER A 546 -45.07 -1.15 -16.83
C SER A 546 -46.50 -1.49 -17.31
N CYS A 547 -47.47 -1.66 -16.39
CA CYS A 547 -48.86 -1.98 -16.76
C CYS A 547 -49.56 -0.75 -17.36
N LEU A 548 -50.06 -0.89 -18.59
CA LEU A 548 -50.70 0.21 -19.32
C LEU A 548 -52.18 0.38 -18.99
N ASP A 549 -52.84 -0.69 -18.55
CA ASP A 549 -54.29 -0.71 -18.28
C ASP A 549 -54.63 -1.50 -17.01
N LEU A 550 -55.87 -1.32 -16.53
CA LEU A 550 -56.35 -1.91 -15.27
C LEU A 550 -56.42 -3.44 -15.33
N ARG A 551 -56.60 -4.03 -16.51
CA ARG A 551 -56.66 -5.49 -16.68
C ARG A 551 -55.27 -6.08 -16.49
N GLN A 552 -54.25 -5.49 -17.13
CA GLN A 552 -52.85 -5.87 -16.96
C GLN A 552 -52.41 -5.71 -15.50
N LEU A 553 -52.80 -4.61 -14.85
CA LEU A 553 -52.52 -4.36 -13.44
C LEU A 553 -53.08 -5.49 -12.55
N ARG A 554 -54.39 -5.77 -12.65
CA ARG A 554 -55.04 -6.81 -11.84
C ARG A 554 -54.51 -8.21 -12.13
N GLN A 555 -54.16 -8.50 -13.38
CA GLN A 555 -53.52 -9.77 -13.73
C GLN A 555 -52.13 -9.90 -13.10
N THR A 556 -51.36 -8.81 -13.06
CA THR A 556 -50.06 -8.77 -12.39
C THR A 556 -50.19 -8.96 -10.88
N LEU A 557 -51.12 -8.25 -10.23
CA LEU A 557 -51.41 -8.41 -8.79
C LEU A 557 -51.84 -9.84 -8.42
N ARG A 558 -52.66 -10.49 -9.25
CA ARG A 558 -53.07 -11.89 -9.03
C ARG A 558 -51.91 -12.88 -9.17
N SER A 559 -50.98 -12.61 -10.09
CA SER A 559 -49.87 -13.50 -10.44
C SER A 559 -48.54 -13.14 -9.75
N LEU A 560 -48.57 -12.34 -8.68
CA LEU A 560 -47.34 -11.97 -7.97
C LEU A 560 -46.62 -13.22 -7.42
N PRO A 561 -45.30 -13.35 -7.67
CA PRO A 561 -44.48 -14.47 -7.22
C PRO A 561 -44.43 -14.55 -5.70
N LYS A 562 -44.23 -15.75 -5.15
CA LYS A 562 -44.16 -15.96 -3.68
C LYS A 562 -42.80 -15.64 -3.10
N THR A 563 -41.74 -15.78 -3.89
CA THR A 563 -40.37 -15.63 -3.44
C THR A 563 -39.57 -14.68 -4.31
N LEU A 564 -38.44 -14.22 -3.79
CA LEU A 564 -37.50 -13.40 -4.54
C LEU A 564 -36.87 -14.17 -5.71
N ASP A 565 -36.65 -15.47 -5.56
CA ASP A 565 -36.09 -16.33 -6.61
C ASP A 565 -37.09 -16.50 -7.78
N GLU A 566 -38.38 -16.74 -7.49
CA GLU A 566 -39.44 -16.77 -8.51
C GLU A 566 -39.56 -15.42 -9.25
N THR A 567 -39.27 -14.31 -8.55
CA THR A 567 -39.24 -12.98 -9.17
C THR A 567 -38.11 -12.88 -10.19
N TYR A 568 -36.89 -13.32 -9.84
CA TYR A 568 -35.76 -13.29 -10.77
C TYR A 568 -35.95 -14.25 -11.94
N ALA A 569 -36.47 -15.46 -11.70
CA ALA A 569 -36.83 -16.40 -12.75
C ALA A 569 -37.82 -15.76 -13.73
N ARG A 570 -38.88 -15.11 -13.24
CA ARG A 570 -39.88 -14.42 -14.06
C ARG A 570 -39.27 -13.28 -14.88
N ILE A 571 -38.36 -12.49 -14.30
CA ILE A 571 -37.70 -11.39 -15.02
C ILE A 571 -36.81 -11.96 -16.14
N LEU A 572 -36.00 -12.99 -15.87
CA LEU A 572 -35.14 -13.63 -16.87
C LEU A 572 -35.95 -14.27 -18.00
N HIS A 573 -37.06 -14.95 -17.68
CA HIS A 573 -37.96 -15.52 -18.70
C HIS A 573 -38.73 -14.46 -19.49
N GLY A 574 -38.93 -13.27 -18.91
CA GLY A 574 -39.62 -12.15 -19.56
C GLY A 574 -38.75 -11.35 -20.53
N ILE A 575 -37.44 -11.65 -20.63
CA ILE A 575 -36.56 -11.00 -21.60
C ILE A 575 -36.95 -11.46 -23.03
N PRO A 576 -37.23 -10.53 -23.97
CA PRO A 576 -37.53 -10.87 -25.37
C PRO A 576 -36.44 -11.74 -26.00
N GLU A 577 -36.81 -12.68 -26.88
CA GLU A 577 -35.85 -13.60 -27.51
C GLU A 577 -34.71 -12.85 -28.21
N ASP A 578 -35.03 -11.76 -28.92
CA ASP A 578 -34.06 -10.91 -29.62
C ASP A 578 -33.00 -10.29 -28.68
N TYR A 579 -33.34 -10.16 -27.40
CA TYR A 579 -32.47 -9.55 -26.38
C TYR A 579 -31.77 -10.57 -25.50
N LYS A 580 -32.14 -11.86 -25.57
CA LYS A 580 -31.65 -12.88 -24.63
C LYS A 580 -30.16 -13.08 -24.69
N GLU A 581 -29.59 -13.20 -25.89
CA GLU A 581 -28.16 -13.44 -26.05
C GLU A 581 -27.34 -12.27 -25.47
N SER A 582 -27.72 -11.04 -25.84
CA SER A 582 -27.12 -9.81 -25.32
C SER A 582 -27.27 -9.72 -23.80
N ALA A 583 -28.45 -10.02 -23.27
CA ALA A 583 -28.70 -10.00 -21.83
C ALA A 583 -27.86 -11.04 -21.08
N ILE A 584 -27.68 -12.24 -21.64
CA ILE A 584 -26.83 -13.29 -21.05
C ILE A 584 -25.37 -12.82 -21.03
N LYS A 585 -24.83 -12.28 -22.13
CA LYS A 585 -23.46 -11.73 -22.19
C LYS A 585 -23.27 -10.67 -21.10
N ILE A 586 -24.17 -9.69 -21.02
CA ILE A 586 -24.12 -8.63 -20.02
C ILE A 586 -24.13 -9.22 -18.61
N LEU A 587 -25.10 -10.10 -18.29
CA LEU A 587 -25.23 -10.68 -16.96
C LEU A 587 -24.04 -11.57 -16.58
N GLN A 588 -23.43 -12.30 -17.53
CA GLN A 588 -22.19 -13.06 -17.30
C GLN A 588 -21.05 -12.12 -16.87
N PHE A 589 -20.80 -11.05 -17.64
CA PHE A 589 -19.79 -10.07 -17.30
C PHE A 589 -20.08 -9.40 -15.95
N LEU A 590 -21.32 -9.00 -15.68
CA LEU A 590 -21.68 -8.40 -14.39
C LEU A 590 -21.58 -9.37 -13.20
N THR A 591 -21.69 -10.68 -13.45
CA THR A 591 -21.60 -11.70 -12.41
C THR A 591 -20.15 -12.09 -12.12
N TYR A 592 -19.33 -12.33 -13.14
CA TYR A 592 -18.01 -12.94 -12.98
C TYR A 592 -16.83 -11.97 -13.07
N SER A 593 -17.03 -10.74 -13.55
CA SER A 593 -15.94 -9.76 -13.64
C SER A 593 -15.45 -9.30 -12.26
N ARG A 594 -14.13 -9.16 -12.10
CA ARG A 594 -13.51 -8.65 -10.87
C ARG A 594 -13.72 -7.16 -10.65
N ARG A 595 -13.80 -6.39 -11.74
CA ARG A 595 -14.19 -4.98 -11.72
C ARG A 595 -15.49 -4.77 -12.46
N HIS A 596 -16.23 -3.75 -12.06
CA HIS A 596 -17.39 -3.28 -12.81
C HIS A 596 -16.96 -2.75 -14.19
N LEU A 597 -17.76 -3.03 -15.21
CA LEU A 597 -17.53 -2.56 -16.57
C LEU A 597 -18.14 -1.18 -16.76
N TRP A 598 -17.47 -0.36 -17.57
CA TRP A 598 -18.03 0.90 -18.07
C TRP A 598 -19.10 0.59 -19.12
N ILE A 599 -20.11 1.45 -19.25
CA ILE A 599 -21.19 1.22 -20.24
C ILE A 599 -20.61 1.04 -21.64
N GLU A 600 -19.60 1.82 -22.00
CA GLU A 600 -18.92 1.76 -23.29
C GLU A 600 -18.23 0.40 -23.54
N GLU A 601 -17.72 -0.24 -22.49
CA GLU A 601 -17.15 -1.59 -22.57
C GLU A 601 -18.24 -2.65 -22.73
N VAL A 602 -19.37 -2.50 -22.04
CA VAL A 602 -20.51 -3.41 -22.17
C VAL A 602 -21.12 -3.33 -23.57
N ILE A 603 -21.15 -2.15 -24.17
CA ILE A 603 -21.62 -1.97 -25.56
C ILE A 603 -20.74 -2.76 -26.53
N ASP A 604 -19.42 -2.72 -26.34
CA ASP A 604 -18.50 -3.53 -27.12
C ASP A 604 -18.71 -5.03 -26.87
N VAL A 605 -18.97 -5.45 -25.63
CA VAL A 605 -19.31 -6.86 -25.30
C VAL A 605 -20.56 -7.32 -26.05
N VAL A 606 -21.59 -6.48 -26.15
CA VAL A 606 -22.82 -6.78 -26.89
C VAL A 606 -22.57 -6.84 -28.39
N ALA A 607 -21.71 -5.97 -28.92
CA ALA A 607 -21.37 -5.89 -30.34
C ALA A 607 -20.42 -7.01 -30.82
N VAL A 608 -19.83 -7.80 -29.92
CA VAL A 608 -19.05 -8.99 -30.28
C VAL A 608 -20.00 -10.15 -30.61
N ASP A 609 -19.90 -10.64 -31.83
CA ASP A 609 -20.61 -11.81 -32.33
C ASP A 609 -19.62 -12.97 -32.47
N LEU A 610 -19.89 -14.08 -31.77
CA LEU A 610 -19.01 -15.26 -31.78
C LEU A 610 -19.31 -16.20 -32.95
N ASP A 611 -20.46 -16.05 -33.61
CA ASP A 611 -20.95 -16.95 -34.64
C ASP A 611 -20.82 -16.35 -36.05
N GLU A 612 -20.85 -15.02 -36.19
CA GLU A 612 -20.73 -14.30 -37.47
C GLU A 612 -19.36 -13.62 -37.66
N SER A 613 -18.90 -13.51 -38.92
CA SER A 613 -17.68 -12.78 -39.31
C SER A 613 -18.06 -11.50 -40.09
N PRO A 614 -17.50 -10.31 -39.77
CA PRO A 614 -16.48 -10.05 -38.75
C PRO A 614 -17.04 -10.21 -37.33
N HIS A 615 -16.26 -10.82 -36.45
CA HIS A 615 -16.68 -11.13 -35.08
C HIS A 615 -16.81 -9.88 -34.19
N PHE A 616 -16.28 -8.75 -34.64
CA PHE A 616 -16.54 -7.45 -34.06
C PHE A 616 -16.52 -6.38 -35.15
N ASP A 617 -17.56 -5.54 -35.19
CA ASP A 617 -17.62 -4.36 -36.04
C ASP A 617 -18.18 -3.16 -35.25
N PRO A 618 -17.43 -2.06 -35.10
CA PRO A 618 -17.90 -0.84 -34.44
C PRO A 618 -19.25 -0.30 -34.94
N LYS A 619 -19.66 -0.62 -36.18
CA LYS A 619 -20.95 -0.17 -36.74
C LYS A 619 -22.17 -0.82 -36.06
N TYR A 620 -21.99 -1.97 -35.41
CA TYR A 620 -23.05 -2.70 -34.70
C TYR A 620 -23.18 -2.29 -33.23
N ARG A 621 -22.38 -1.30 -32.78
CA ARG A 621 -22.56 -0.69 -31.46
C ARG A 621 -23.94 -0.06 -31.33
N MET A 622 -24.55 -0.18 -30.16
CA MET A 622 -25.82 0.49 -29.90
C MET A 622 -25.63 2.03 -29.99
N PRO A 623 -26.50 2.76 -30.73
CA PRO A 623 -26.34 4.20 -30.91
C PRO A 623 -26.55 5.01 -29.62
N ASN A 624 -27.51 4.60 -28.79
CA ASN A 624 -27.86 5.28 -27.55
C ASN A 624 -27.45 4.44 -26.33
N GLN A 625 -26.41 4.88 -25.64
CA GLN A 625 -25.85 4.17 -24.48
C GLN A 625 -26.82 4.10 -23.29
N ASN A 626 -27.79 5.02 -23.20
CA ASN A 626 -28.76 5.07 -22.10
C ASN A 626 -29.78 3.93 -22.16
N GLU A 627 -29.89 3.25 -23.30
CA GLU A 627 -30.82 2.13 -23.52
C GLU A 627 -30.21 0.77 -23.15
N ILE A 628 -28.96 0.72 -22.66
CA ILE A 628 -28.31 -0.55 -22.27
C ILE A 628 -29.09 -1.32 -21.21
N LEU A 629 -29.82 -0.60 -20.33
CA LEU A 629 -30.68 -1.21 -19.32
C LEU A 629 -31.90 -1.93 -19.92
N CYS A 630 -32.26 -1.71 -21.18
CA CYS A 630 -33.36 -2.43 -21.83
C CYS A 630 -33.09 -3.94 -21.94
N TYR A 631 -31.81 -4.37 -22.02
CA TYR A 631 -31.45 -5.80 -22.07
C TYR A 631 -31.65 -6.51 -20.73
N CYS A 632 -31.34 -5.86 -19.61
CA CYS A 632 -31.30 -6.50 -18.29
C CYS A 632 -32.21 -5.87 -17.22
N SER A 633 -33.01 -4.87 -17.60
CA SER A 633 -34.00 -4.12 -16.80
C SER A 633 -33.75 -4.12 -15.29
N SER A 634 -34.71 -4.60 -14.48
CA SER A 634 -34.68 -4.59 -13.02
C SER A 634 -33.53 -5.42 -12.41
N LEU A 635 -32.77 -6.17 -13.21
CA LEU A 635 -31.59 -6.94 -12.78
C LEU A 635 -30.30 -6.12 -12.79
N ALA A 636 -30.25 -5.02 -13.55
CA ALA A 636 -29.09 -4.14 -13.67
C ALA A 636 -29.42 -2.69 -13.29
N THR A 637 -28.39 -1.91 -12.97
CA THR A 637 -28.50 -0.49 -12.65
C THR A 637 -27.22 0.23 -13.04
N THR A 638 -27.32 1.54 -13.27
CA THR A 638 -26.17 2.39 -13.59
C THR A 638 -25.67 3.13 -12.36
N ALA A 639 -24.35 3.15 -12.18
CA ALA A 639 -23.68 3.90 -11.12
C ALA A 639 -22.76 4.97 -11.71
N ASN A 640 -23.04 6.24 -11.44
CA ASN A 640 -22.16 7.35 -11.81
C ASN A 640 -20.95 7.39 -10.89
N VAL A 641 -19.75 7.36 -11.48
CA VAL A 641 -18.47 7.50 -10.76
C VAL A 641 -18.00 8.95 -10.87
N TYR A 642 -17.25 9.44 -9.88
CA TYR A 642 -16.73 10.82 -9.79
C TYR A 642 -15.92 11.29 -11.02
N THR A 643 -15.55 10.38 -11.92
CA THR A 643 -14.81 10.64 -13.16
C THR A 643 -15.70 11.09 -14.34
N GLY A 644 -17.03 11.17 -14.15
CA GLY A 644 -17.98 11.52 -15.22
C GLY A 644 -18.31 10.35 -16.15
N ARG A 645 -17.83 9.15 -15.85
CA ARG A 645 -18.17 7.90 -16.56
C ARG A 645 -19.17 7.08 -15.75
N THR A 646 -19.99 6.30 -16.46
CA THR A 646 -21.06 5.49 -15.88
C THR A 646 -20.69 4.01 -15.93
N GLN A 647 -20.81 3.33 -14.80
CA GLN A 647 -20.62 1.87 -14.73
C GLN A 647 -21.95 1.16 -14.75
N LEU A 648 -21.98 -0.02 -15.38
CA LEU A 648 -23.10 -0.94 -15.28
C LEU A 648 -22.84 -1.94 -14.15
N GLN A 649 -23.84 -2.15 -13.30
CA GLN A 649 -23.75 -3.05 -12.15
C GLN A 649 -25.05 -3.84 -11.99
N LEU A 650 -25.01 -4.95 -11.24
CA LEU A 650 -26.25 -5.62 -10.84
C LEU A 650 -27.06 -4.72 -9.89
N ALA A 651 -28.37 -4.72 -10.08
CA ALA A 651 -29.30 -3.89 -9.30
C ALA A 651 -29.22 -4.23 -7.80
N HIS A 652 -28.99 -5.50 -7.46
CA HIS A 652 -28.86 -5.95 -6.08
C HIS A 652 -27.99 -7.21 -5.96
N ALA A 653 -27.28 -7.36 -4.84
CA ALA A 653 -26.41 -8.50 -4.54
C ALA A 653 -27.14 -9.87 -4.60
N SER A 654 -28.43 -9.90 -4.28
CA SER A 654 -29.25 -11.12 -4.40
C SER A 654 -29.42 -11.59 -5.85
N VAL A 655 -29.29 -10.70 -6.84
CA VAL A 655 -29.32 -11.09 -8.26
C VAL A 655 -28.10 -11.95 -8.56
N LYS A 656 -26.90 -11.50 -8.18
CA LYS A 656 -25.66 -12.29 -8.30
C LYS A 656 -25.78 -13.61 -7.53
N GLY A 657 -26.30 -13.56 -6.30
CA GLY A 657 -26.52 -14.74 -5.48
C GLY A 657 -27.52 -15.73 -6.07
N TYR A 658 -28.47 -15.27 -6.88
CA TYR A 658 -29.40 -16.13 -7.63
C TYR A 658 -28.73 -16.70 -8.88
N LEU A 659 -28.05 -15.87 -9.67
CA LEU A 659 -27.33 -16.28 -10.89
C LEU A 659 -26.20 -17.30 -10.61
N MET A 660 -25.56 -17.22 -9.45
CA MET A 660 -24.52 -18.17 -9.03
C MET A 660 -25.08 -19.41 -8.31
N SER A 661 -26.40 -19.54 -8.19
CA SER A 661 -27.01 -20.63 -7.42
C SER A 661 -27.51 -21.77 -8.30
N ASN A 662 -27.66 -22.94 -7.69
CA ASN A 662 -28.27 -24.13 -8.32
C ASN A 662 -29.80 -24.02 -8.43
N ARG A 663 -30.37 -22.80 -8.33
CA ARG A 663 -31.82 -22.53 -8.34
C ARG A 663 -32.30 -21.87 -9.63
N LEU A 664 -31.41 -21.75 -10.61
CA LEU A 664 -31.74 -21.31 -11.96
C LEU A 664 -32.51 -22.42 -12.71
N ASP A 665 -33.37 -22.00 -13.64
CA ASP A 665 -34.03 -22.91 -14.58
C ASP A 665 -33.01 -23.67 -15.44
N ASP A 666 -33.27 -24.94 -15.73
CA ASP A 666 -32.34 -25.83 -16.45
C ASP A 666 -31.94 -25.31 -17.84
N LYS A 667 -32.76 -24.47 -18.48
CA LYS A 667 -32.42 -23.88 -19.80
C LYS A 667 -31.42 -22.74 -19.68
N ILE A 668 -31.44 -22.01 -18.58
CA ILE A 668 -30.62 -20.80 -18.37
C ILE A 668 -29.39 -21.13 -17.53
N ALA A 669 -29.50 -22.08 -16.59
CA ALA A 669 -28.47 -22.49 -15.66
C ALA A 669 -27.09 -22.74 -16.32
N PRO A 670 -26.98 -23.43 -17.47
CA PRO A 670 -25.68 -23.66 -18.10
C PRO A 670 -24.92 -22.37 -18.41
N ASN A 671 -25.62 -21.29 -18.80
CA ASN A 671 -24.99 -20.02 -19.15
C ASN A 671 -24.35 -19.32 -17.94
N PHE A 672 -24.78 -19.63 -16.72
CA PHE A 672 -24.28 -19.02 -15.49
C PHE A 672 -23.54 -20.02 -14.61
N GLN A 673 -23.15 -21.18 -15.15
CA GLN A 673 -22.12 -21.99 -14.51
C GLN A 673 -20.77 -21.30 -14.70
N ILE A 674 -19.95 -21.31 -13.64
CA ILE A 674 -18.66 -20.61 -13.63
C ILE A 674 -17.78 -20.96 -14.84
N PHE A 675 -17.77 -22.23 -15.23
CA PHE A 675 -17.02 -22.73 -16.38
C PHE A 675 -17.50 -22.12 -17.70
N HIS A 676 -18.78 -22.26 -18.01
CA HIS A 676 -19.36 -21.76 -19.26
C HIS A 676 -19.32 -20.23 -19.35
N ALA A 677 -19.58 -19.54 -18.25
CA ALA A 677 -19.49 -18.09 -18.20
C ALA A 677 -18.05 -17.60 -18.41
N ASN A 678 -17.06 -18.21 -17.74
CA ASN A 678 -15.65 -17.86 -17.94
C ASN A 678 -15.17 -18.17 -19.36
N ALA A 679 -15.59 -19.29 -19.94
CA ALA A 679 -15.28 -19.63 -21.33
C ALA A 679 -15.89 -18.61 -22.31
N SER A 680 -17.14 -18.22 -22.11
CA SER A 680 -17.83 -17.18 -22.90
C SER A 680 -17.10 -15.84 -22.82
N ILE A 681 -16.80 -15.37 -21.61
CA ILE A 681 -16.09 -14.11 -21.36
C ILE A 681 -14.69 -14.13 -22.01
N SER A 682 -13.96 -15.23 -21.87
CA SER A 682 -12.63 -15.41 -22.47
C SER A 682 -12.69 -15.32 -23.99
N LYS A 683 -13.65 -16.03 -24.61
CA LYS A 683 -13.87 -16.01 -26.06
C LYS A 683 -14.20 -14.60 -26.55
N ILE A 684 -15.10 -13.89 -25.88
CA ILE A 684 -15.46 -12.51 -26.24
C ILE A 684 -14.22 -11.61 -26.17
N CYS A 685 -13.44 -11.69 -25.09
CA CYS A 685 -12.23 -10.87 -24.92
C CYS A 685 -11.17 -11.17 -25.99
N LEU A 686 -10.90 -12.44 -26.26
CA LEU A 686 -9.92 -12.86 -27.27
C LEU A 686 -10.36 -12.45 -28.68
N THR A 687 -11.63 -12.70 -29.01
CA THR A 687 -12.22 -12.36 -30.30
C THR A 687 -12.13 -10.86 -30.57
N TYR A 688 -12.44 -10.06 -29.56
CA TYR A 688 -12.31 -8.60 -29.61
C TYR A 688 -10.85 -8.18 -29.85
N ILE A 689 -9.88 -8.72 -29.10
CA ILE A 689 -8.46 -8.40 -29.26
C ILE A 689 -7.95 -8.79 -30.65
N LEU A 690 -8.32 -9.97 -31.14
CA LEU A 690 -7.89 -10.47 -32.45
C LEU A 690 -8.44 -9.65 -33.63
N HIS A 691 -9.55 -8.92 -33.43
CA HIS A 691 -10.12 -8.00 -34.41
C HIS A 691 -9.56 -6.57 -34.33
N LEU A 692 -8.68 -6.27 -33.37
CA LEU A 692 -8.00 -4.98 -33.33
C LEU A 692 -6.96 -4.94 -34.45
N ASP A 693 -7.32 -4.33 -35.58
CA ASP A 693 -6.35 -3.92 -36.62
C ASP A 693 -5.39 -2.91 -36.00
N LEU A 694 -4.30 -3.40 -35.40
CA LEU A 694 -3.20 -2.56 -34.95
C LEU A 694 -2.56 -1.97 -36.22
N PRO A 695 -2.56 -0.63 -36.41
CA PRO A 695 -1.76 -0.06 -37.48
C PRO A 695 -0.30 -0.47 -37.28
N GLU A 696 0.41 -0.75 -38.39
CA GLU A 696 1.87 -0.97 -38.42
C GLU A 696 2.59 0.01 -37.48
N PRO A 697 3.75 -0.36 -36.90
CA PRO A 697 4.36 0.35 -35.77
C PRO A 697 4.57 1.84 -36.06
N MET A 698 3.55 2.65 -35.76
CA MET A 698 3.62 4.09 -35.77
C MET A 698 4.21 4.51 -34.44
N ASN A 699 5.17 5.43 -34.51
CA ASN A 699 5.77 6.08 -33.36
C ASN A 699 4.67 6.52 -32.38
N PHE A 700 4.57 5.83 -31.24
CA PHE A 700 3.58 6.16 -30.21
C PHE A 700 3.97 7.48 -29.56
N ASP A 701 3.28 8.55 -29.93
CA ASP A 701 3.18 9.76 -29.13
C ASP A 701 2.04 9.60 -28.11
N GLU A 702 2.12 10.23 -26.93
CA GLU A 702 1.14 10.01 -25.83
C GLU A 702 -0.32 10.31 -26.24
N GLY A 703 -0.52 11.16 -27.26
CA GLY A 703 -1.83 11.50 -27.81
C GLY A 703 -2.51 10.41 -28.65
N SER A 704 -1.76 9.49 -29.29
CA SER A 704 -2.36 8.45 -30.15
C SER A 704 -2.96 7.30 -29.34
N SER A 705 -2.33 6.94 -28.22
CA SER A 705 -2.81 5.91 -27.28
C SER A 705 -4.16 6.24 -26.66
N THR A 706 -4.41 7.52 -26.36
CA THR A 706 -5.70 7.96 -25.80
C THR A 706 -6.83 7.97 -26.83
N GLN A 707 -6.52 8.22 -28.10
CA GLN A 707 -7.50 8.14 -29.18
C GLN A 707 -7.89 6.69 -29.49
N PHE A 708 -6.92 5.77 -29.46
CA PHE A 708 -7.18 4.33 -29.62
C PHE A 708 -8.10 3.78 -28.53
N LEU A 709 -7.82 4.06 -27.25
CA LEU A 709 -8.66 3.60 -26.13
C LEU A 709 -10.06 4.22 -26.11
N ARG A 710 -10.27 5.35 -26.79
CA ARG A 710 -11.62 5.91 -27.02
C ARG A 710 -12.35 5.18 -28.14
N ALA A 711 -11.64 4.74 -29.18
CA ALA A 711 -12.21 4.01 -30.30
C ALA A 711 -12.52 2.54 -29.95
N PHE A 712 -11.74 1.94 -29.05
CA PHE A 712 -11.87 0.56 -28.60
C PHE A 712 -11.91 0.45 -27.06
N PRO A 713 -13.04 0.84 -26.42
CA PRO A 713 -13.17 0.85 -24.96
C PRO A 713 -12.84 -0.48 -24.27
N LEU A 714 -13.26 -1.62 -24.87
CA LEU A 714 -13.06 -2.94 -24.26
C LEU A 714 -11.61 -3.45 -24.33
N ALA A 715 -10.76 -2.87 -25.17
CA ALA A 715 -9.40 -3.37 -25.45
C ALA A 715 -8.54 -3.54 -24.18
N SER A 716 -8.54 -2.52 -23.30
CA SER A 716 -7.74 -2.56 -22.06
C SER A 716 -8.28 -3.58 -21.06
N TYR A 717 -9.60 -3.75 -20.98
CA TYR A 717 -10.20 -4.79 -20.14
C TYR A 717 -9.81 -6.17 -20.64
N SER A 718 -10.06 -6.43 -21.93
CA SER A 718 -9.77 -7.71 -22.53
C SER A 718 -8.30 -8.08 -22.37
N ALA A 719 -7.37 -7.19 -22.71
CA ALA A 719 -5.93 -7.46 -22.62
C ALA A 719 -5.44 -7.80 -21.20
N MET A 720 -6.07 -7.21 -20.18
CA MET A 720 -5.69 -7.40 -18.78
C MET A 720 -6.29 -8.65 -18.15
N TYR A 721 -7.53 -9.02 -18.52
CA TYR A 721 -8.31 -10.03 -17.78
C TYR A 721 -8.60 -11.32 -18.55
N TRP A 722 -8.39 -11.40 -19.87
CA TRP A 722 -8.75 -12.59 -20.65
C TRP A 722 -8.09 -13.88 -20.14
N MET A 723 -6.80 -13.83 -19.77
CA MET A 723 -6.05 -14.99 -19.27
C MET A 723 -6.64 -15.52 -17.97
N GLU A 724 -7.14 -14.64 -17.11
CA GLU A 724 -7.71 -15.03 -15.83
C GLU A 724 -8.96 -15.89 -16.02
N PHE A 725 -9.84 -15.48 -16.92
CA PHE A 725 -11.02 -16.28 -17.26
C PHE A 725 -10.64 -17.59 -17.96
N ALA A 726 -9.57 -17.58 -18.78
CA ALA A 726 -9.06 -18.78 -19.46
C ALA A 726 -8.47 -19.81 -18.48
N THR A 727 -7.70 -19.37 -17.47
CA THR A 727 -7.15 -20.28 -16.45
C THR A 727 -8.23 -21.00 -15.64
N GLY A 728 -9.38 -20.35 -15.42
CA GLY A 728 -10.54 -20.98 -14.78
C GLY A 728 -11.22 -22.07 -15.63
N VAL A 729 -10.91 -22.12 -16.93
CA VAL A 729 -11.36 -23.16 -17.87
C VAL A 729 -10.33 -24.30 -17.93
N GLU A 730 -9.02 -23.99 -17.97
CA GLU A 730 -7.94 -24.99 -18.02
C GLU A 730 -7.80 -25.85 -16.75
N ALA A 731 -8.08 -25.29 -15.56
CA ALA A 731 -7.96 -26.03 -14.29
C ALA A 731 -9.02 -27.13 -14.08
N ALA A 732 -9.93 -27.32 -15.03
CA ALA A 732 -11.04 -28.27 -14.97
C ALA A 732 -10.93 -29.43 -15.98
N ASP A 733 -9.91 -29.43 -16.87
CA ASP A 733 -9.54 -30.58 -17.70
C ASP A 733 -8.47 -31.44 -17.00
#